data_AF-A0A0K9NZ87-F1
#
_entry.id   AF-A0A0K9NZ87-F1
#
_cell.length_a   1.000
_cell.length_b   1.000
_cell.length_c   1.000
_cell.angle_alpha   90.00
_cell.angle_beta   90.00
_cell.angle_gamma   90.00
#
_symmetry.space_group_name_H-M   'P 1'
#
loop_
_entity.id
_entity.type
_entity.pdbx_description
1 polymer ?
#
loop_
_entity_poly.entity_id
_entity_poly.type
_entity_poly.pdbx_seq_one_letter_code
_entity_poly.pdbx_strand_id
1 'polypeptide(L)'
;MFLQTSITHLLIFLFFLPQSSRAYYSDNTIIDCGSDIYTKKSQYHDNLKILLSSLNSSTPATGYFQDSQASFNGSNEVFGVAMCRGDLKLPEDCVPCLKYAVSEIGKLCLNKENAAVLYDYCFLRYSNQNFFGNPTGTEQFLIYSAKISKNREEFVKVREKLFEKLLVEATDGTKSPPFFAADTEAVSSDLSIFGLLQCTRDLLKEDCHDCLQTEIDKISTYGGYSIGLILFGRSCFLRYKKKEIKDGRNPLSPKKKTIGDIMGKMIGIIAGVLLFAAAMVFLLWFRKKKKNRRTIKKVNIMNDVVNSDESENDAIKIAGIEHLSMKFMDLSRATNHFSKENMIGRGGFGYGILNEQEIAVKRMNDKDSLQAAEQLDKEVTLLAGLQHVNLVRLIGYCIQENEMLLVYEYMANGSLETHLFDADSSRKVLNWTSRLNIIDGIIKGIQYLHEDSRLKIFHRDLKPENILLDRDLTPKITDFGISKSSDVNQTRGNITTNIIGTGGYMAPEYHFYGQFTSKSDIYSLGVMLLEILTCIRWSRCNNTPQNSNLRSYMSSGWKDATLSDKLAKIECKPYTSAQEKILTNILHIAMLCIENDPDLRPKISDVRDFIKFSNSSGFKISHMSPTQDLQPISESSSLPMGKIDDDNPWR
;
A
#
# COMPACT_ATOMS: atom_id res chain seq x y z
N MET A 1 46.74 -35.88 -6.94
CA MET A 1 46.22 -36.46 -5.69
C MET A 1 45.82 -35.42 -4.65
N PHE A 2 46.71 -34.61 -4.08
CA PHE A 2 46.40 -33.71 -2.93
C PHE A 2 45.17 -32.78 -3.08
N LEU A 3 44.84 -32.28 -4.29
CA LEU A 3 43.62 -31.48 -4.51
C LEU A 3 42.32 -32.29 -4.25
N GLN A 4 42.35 -33.59 -4.50
CA GLN A 4 41.16 -34.44 -4.57
C GLN A 4 40.69 -34.90 -3.18
N THR A 5 41.62 -35.12 -2.25
CA THR A 5 41.31 -35.35 -0.82
C THR A 5 40.77 -34.10 -0.14
N SER A 6 41.32 -32.92 -0.47
CA SER A 6 40.82 -31.64 0.05
C SER A 6 39.35 -31.40 -0.34
N ILE A 7 38.98 -31.68 -1.60
CA ILE A 7 37.60 -31.56 -2.09
C ILE A 7 36.66 -32.56 -1.39
N THR A 8 37.06 -33.82 -1.16
CA THR A 8 36.18 -34.77 -0.45
C THR A 8 35.95 -34.38 1.01
N HIS A 9 36.97 -33.83 1.69
CA HIS A 9 36.81 -33.34 3.06
C HIS A 9 35.90 -32.10 3.12
N LEU A 10 36.02 -31.18 2.16
CA LEU A 10 35.12 -30.02 2.04
C LEU A 10 33.66 -30.44 1.77
N LEU A 11 33.45 -31.45 0.92
CA LEU A 11 32.11 -32.00 0.64
C LEU A 11 31.51 -32.71 1.87
N ILE A 12 32.31 -33.46 2.63
CA ILE A 12 31.85 -34.07 3.90
C ILE A 12 31.43 -32.98 4.90
N PHE A 13 32.19 -31.89 5.02
CA PHE A 13 31.81 -30.74 5.85
C PHE A 13 30.48 -30.11 5.41
N LEU A 14 30.24 -29.99 4.09
CA LEU A 14 28.97 -29.50 3.55
C LEU A 14 27.79 -30.46 3.78
N PHE A 15 28.04 -31.77 3.89
CA PHE A 15 27.02 -32.77 4.25
C PHE A 15 26.69 -32.80 5.75
N PHE A 16 27.61 -32.35 6.63
CA PHE A 16 27.38 -32.25 8.07
C PHE A 16 26.94 -30.86 8.55
N LEU A 17 26.74 -29.88 7.66
CA LEU A 17 25.98 -28.67 7.98
C LEU A 17 24.53 -29.05 8.37
N PRO A 18 24.02 -28.66 9.55
CA PRO A 18 22.67 -29.02 9.97
C PRO A 18 21.60 -28.45 9.03
N GLN A 19 20.93 -29.31 8.26
CA GLN A 19 19.83 -28.93 7.37
C GLN A 19 18.57 -28.45 8.13
N SER A 20 18.56 -28.55 9.46
CA SER A 20 17.49 -28.09 10.35
C SER A 20 17.27 -26.57 10.34
N SER A 21 18.28 -25.77 10.02
CA SER A 21 18.18 -24.30 10.04
C SER A 21 17.20 -23.73 9.01
N ARG A 22 16.94 -24.44 7.90
CA ARG A 22 16.11 -23.91 6.80
C ARG A 22 14.60 -24.00 7.05
N ALA A 23 14.16 -24.76 8.05
CA ALA A 23 12.74 -24.94 8.37
C ALA A 23 12.13 -23.77 9.17
N TYR A 24 12.96 -22.85 9.67
CA TYR A 24 12.54 -21.77 10.58
C TYR A 24 12.36 -20.39 9.92
N TYR A 25 12.65 -20.28 8.61
CA TYR A 25 12.46 -19.04 7.88
C TYR A 25 10.98 -18.82 7.58
N SER A 26 10.37 -17.89 8.32
CA SER A 26 8.99 -17.45 8.14
C SER A 26 8.85 -16.48 6.96
N ASP A 27 7.88 -16.73 6.07
CA ASP A 27 7.42 -15.75 5.07
C ASP A 27 6.86 -14.47 5.73
N ASN A 28 6.46 -14.55 7.00
CA ASN A 28 5.99 -13.44 7.83
C ASN A 28 7.05 -13.12 8.89
N THR A 29 7.95 -12.19 8.58
CA THR A 29 8.96 -11.67 9.53
C THR A 29 8.79 -10.17 9.67
N ILE A 30 8.70 -9.68 10.90
CA ILE A 30 8.55 -8.27 11.25
C ILE A 30 9.71 -7.83 12.14
N ILE A 31 10.16 -6.61 11.90
CA ILE A 31 11.31 -5.97 12.54
C ILE A 31 10.90 -4.55 12.89
N ASP A 32 11.03 -4.21 14.16
CA ASP A 32 10.77 -2.90 14.75
C ASP A 32 12.08 -2.40 15.38
N CYS A 33 12.52 -1.21 14.97
CA CYS A 33 13.78 -0.61 15.40
C CYS A 33 13.53 0.88 15.68
N GLY A 34 13.49 1.30 16.94
CA GLY A 34 13.15 2.68 17.29
C GLY A 34 14.21 3.70 16.91
N SER A 35 13.98 4.98 17.20
CA SER A 35 14.86 6.10 16.83
C SER A 35 16.24 6.01 17.48
N ASP A 36 16.28 5.69 18.77
CA ASP A 36 17.38 6.04 19.66
C ASP A 36 18.53 5.05 19.57
N ILE A 37 19.77 5.53 19.79
CA ILE A 37 21.00 4.74 19.56
C ILE A 37 21.93 4.75 20.77
N TYR A 38 22.42 3.57 21.16
CA TYR A 38 23.45 3.44 22.19
C TYR A 38 24.85 3.48 21.57
N THR A 39 25.82 4.03 22.31
CA THR A 39 27.24 3.95 21.93
C THR A 39 27.74 2.50 22.02
N LYS A 40 28.31 1.96 20.93
CA LYS A 40 28.84 0.59 20.91
C LYS A 40 29.98 0.43 21.94
N LYS A 41 29.91 -0.63 22.78
CA LYS A 41 30.72 -0.83 24.00
C LYS A 41 30.38 0.11 25.19
N SER A 42 29.19 0.69 25.22
CA SER A 42 28.63 1.26 26.45
C SER A 42 28.25 0.18 27.46
N GLN A 43 27.99 0.57 28.70
CA GLN A 43 27.39 -0.30 29.71
C GLN A 43 26.03 -0.88 29.24
N TYR A 44 25.20 -0.05 28.59
CA TYR A 44 23.93 -0.48 27.98
C TYR A 44 24.13 -1.64 26.99
N HIS A 45 25.13 -1.54 26.09
CA HIS A 45 25.43 -2.57 25.09
C HIS A 45 25.85 -3.91 25.72
N ASP A 46 26.48 -3.90 26.88
CA ASP A 46 26.91 -5.12 27.56
C ASP A 46 25.80 -5.68 28.46
N ASN A 47 24.99 -4.83 29.12
CA ASN A 47 23.74 -5.21 29.79
C ASN A 47 22.76 -5.89 28.79
N LEU A 48 22.60 -5.33 27.59
CA LEU A 48 21.78 -5.90 26.51
C LEU A 48 22.24 -7.30 26.09
N LYS A 49 23.54 -7.60 26.07
CA LYS A 49 24.03 -8.96 25.76
C LYS A 49 23.65 -9.97 26.85
N ILE A 50 23.79 -9.56 28.12
CA ILE A 50 23.44 -10.40 29.27
C ILE A 50 21.93 -10.71 29.21
N LEU A 51 21.11 -9.69 28.98
CA LEU A 51 19.66 -9.81 28.81
C LEU A 51 19.31 -10.77 27.66
N LEU A 52 19.85 -10.55 26.46
CA LEU A 52 19.59 -11.39 25.31
C LEU A 52 20.04 -12.86 25.53
N SER A 53 21.11 -13.09 26.30
CA SER A 53 21.53 -14.43 26.71
C SER A 53 20.53 -15.06 27.69
N SER A 54 20.08 -14.29 28.69
CA SER A 54 19.11 -14.69 29.72
C SER A 54 17.76 -15.08 29.11
N LEU A 55 17.23 -14.24 28.22
CA LEU A 55 16.02 -14.52 27.43
C LEU A 55 16.16 -15.81 26.61
N ASN A 56 17.32 -16.05 25.98
CA ASN A 56 17.59 -17.25 25.17
C ASN A 56 17.67 -18.54 26.01
N SER A 57 18.20 -18.48 27.24
CA SER A 57 18.31 -19.64 28.11
C SER A 57 17.01 -20.02 28.82
N SER A 58 16.20 -19.03 29.20
CA SER A 58 15.09 -19.22 30.15
C SER A 58 13.72 -19.40 29.48
N THR A 59 13.44 -18.66 28.40
CA THR A 59 12.20 -18.81 27.61
C THR A 59 11.87 -20.24 27.16
N PRO A 60 12.84 -21.10 26.78
CA PRO A 60 12.59 -22.47 26.34
C PRO A 60 11.78 -23.35 27.31
N ALA A 61 11.81 -23.08 28.62
CA ALA A 61 11.18 -23.92 29.64
C ALA A 61 9.65 -23.74 29.74
N THR A 62 9.15 -22.55 29.42
CA THR A 62 7.76 -22.10 29.66
C THR A 62 7.10 -21.48 28.41
N GLY A 63 7.91 -21.15 27.41
CA GLY A 63 7.51 -20.37 26.24
C GLY A 63 7.32 -18.88 26.53
N TYR A 64 7.75 -18.38 27.69
CA TYR A 64 7.76 -16.95 28.03
C TYR A 64 8.80 -16.67 29.10
N PHE A 65 9.64 -15.66 28.89
CA PHE A 65 10.50 -15.10 29.94
C PHE A 65 10.64 -13.59 29.77
N GLN A 66 10.76 -12.90 30.90
CA GLN A 66 11.10 -11.48 30.96
C GLN A 66 12.21 -11.28 31.99
N ASP A 67 13.03 -10.27 31.75
CA ASP A 67 14.22 -10.00 32.56
C ASP A 67 14.64 -8.53 32.39
N SER A 68 15.33 -7.97 33.38
CA SER A 68 15.99 -6.67 33.24
C SER A 68 17.42 -6.73 33.73
N GLN A 69 18.30 -5.98 33.07
CA GLN A 69 19.74 -5.99 33.34
C GLN A 69 20.23 -4.56 33.55
N ALA A 70 20.61 -4.26 34.79
CA ALA A 70 20.99 -2.94 35.27
C ALA A 70 22.41 -2.93 35.84
N SER A 71 23.01 -1.73 35.87
CA SER A 71 24.24 -1.48 36.61
C SER A 71 23.96 -1.40 38.12
N PHE A 72 24.99 -1.58 38.97
CA PHE A 72 24.86 -1.47 40.44
C PHE A 72 24.25 -0.14 40.94
N ASN A 73 24.31 0.91 40.11
CA ASN A 73 23.74 2.24 40.38
C ASN A 73 22.44 2.53 39.59
N GLY A 74 21.75 1.52 39.07
CA GLY A 74 20.49 1.64 38.31
C GLY A 74 20.61 2.27 36.91
N SER A 75 21.79 2.79 36.53
CA SER A 75 21.99 3.41 35.23
C SER A 75 22.09 2.36 34.10
N ASN A 76 21.70 2.75 32.88
CA ASN A 76 21.78 1.91 31.68
C ASN A 76 21.00 0.58 31.79
N GLU A 77 19.87 0.56 32.50
CA GLU A 77 19.01 -0.62 32.57
C GLU A 77 18.40 -0.95 31.21
N VAL A 78 18.29 -2.25 30.92
CA VAL A 78 17.65 -2.80 29.72
C VAL A 78 16.57 -3.76 30.14
N PHE A 79 15.35 -3.56 29.66
CA PHE A 79 14.18 -4.43 29.90
C PHE A 79 13.95 -5.30 28.66
N GLY A 80 13.58 -6.57 28.83
CA GLY A 80 13.28 -7.44 27.70
C GLY A 80 12.28 -8.55 27.97
N VAL A 81 11.61 -8.98 26.90
CA VAL A 81 10.65 -10.09 26.85
C VAL A 81 10.98 -10.98 25.65
N ALA A 82 10.90 -12.29 25.85
CA ALA A 82 10.91 -13.28 24.78
C ALA A 82 9.77 -14.27 24.97
N MET A 83 9.09 -14.63 23.89
CA MET A 83 7.86 -15.43 23.93
C MET A 83 7.72 -16.36 22.72
N CYS A 84 7.16 -17.54 22.95
CA CYS A 84 6.74 -18.51 21.93
C CYS A 84 5.25 -18.35 21.60
N ARG A 85 4.86 -18.65 20.36
CA ARG A 85 3.43 -18.76 20.01
C ARG A 85 2.78 -19.94 20.75
N GLY A 86 1.57 -19.76 21.27
CA GLY A 86 0.98 -20.67 22.28
C GLY A 86 0.53 -22.05 21.79
N ASP A 87 0.43 -22.30 20.48
CA ASP A 87 0.08 -23.59 19.88
C ASP A 87 1.28 -24.53 19.64
N LEU A 88 2.49 -24.10 20.01
CA LEU A 88 3.74 -24.77 19.68
C LEU A 88 4.18 -25.78 20.75
N LYS A 89 4.87 -26.84 20.33
CA LYS A 89 5.49 -27.78 21.26
C LYS A 89 6.81 -27.22 21.78
N LEU A 90 6.93 -27.19 23.10
CA LEU A 90 8.12 -26.73 23.79
C LEU A 90 8.92 -27.96 24.27
N PRO A 91 10.25 -28.00 24.04
CA PRO A 91 11.08 -26.94 23.46
C PRO A 91 11.15 -26.94 21.92
N GLU A 92 10.72 -28.00 21.22
CA GLU A 92 11.16 -28.31 19.85
C GLU A 92 10.81 -27.24 18.81
N ASP A 93 9.56 -26.76 18.79
CA ASP A 93 9.01 -25.91 17.74
C ASP A 93 9.40 -24.43 17.90
N CYS A 94 9.90 -24.01 19.07
CA CYS A 94 10.19 -22.60 19.37
C CYS A 94 11.69 -22.29 19.56
N VAL A 95 12.48 -23.18 20.16
CA VAL A 95 13.87 -22.88 20.54
C VAL A 95 14.77 -22.43 19.37
N PRO A 96 14.68 -23.00 18.15
CA PRO A 96 15.49 -22.51 17.04
C PRO A 96 15.09 -21.10 16.56
N CYS A 97 13.81 -20.73 16.71
CA CYS A 97 13.34 -19.37 16.43
C CYS A 97 13.94 -18.36 17.43
N LEU A 98 13.88 -18.66 18.74
CA LEU A 98 14.43 -17.79 19.79
C LEU A 98 15.94 -17.56 19.61
N LYS A 99 16.70 -18.64 19.33
CA LYS A 99 18.13 -18.57 19.05
C LYS A 99 18.46 -17.70 17.85
N TYR A 100 17.65 -17.77 16.79
CA TYR A 100 17.81 -16.94 15.60
C TYR A 100 17.46 -15.47 15.86
N ALA A 101 16.34 -15.20 16.53
CA ALA A 101 15.93 -13.86 16.93
C ALA A 101 17.04 -13.14 17.73
N VAL A 102 17.60 -13.83 18.74
CA VAL A 102 18.71 -13.32 19.56
C VAL A 102 20.00 -13.13 18.76
N SER A 103 20.30 -14.00 17.78
CA SER A 103 21.52 -13.85 16.95
C SER A 103 21.43 -12.76 15.88
N GLU A 104 20.22 -12.38 15.45
CA GLU A 104 20.01 -11.40 14.38
C GLU A 104 19.55 -10.02 14.87
N ILE A 105 18.86 -9.87 16.00
CA ILE A 105 18.24 -8.59 16.40
C ILE A 105 19.25 -7.42 16.46
N GLY A 106 20.47 -7.64 16.97
CA GLY A 106 21.53 -6.62 17.02
C GLY A 106 22.21 -6.33 15.67
N LYS A 107 21.92 -7.11 14.63
CA LYS A 107 22.35 -6.85 13.23
C LYS A 107 21.26 -6.14 12.44
N LEU A 108 19.99 -6.48 12.71
CA LEU A 108 18.81 -5.89 12.09
C LEU A 108 18.57 -4.47 12.63
N CYS A 109 18.53 -4.32 13.95
CA CYS A 109 18.41 -3.03 14.64
C CYS A 109 19.78 -2.59 15.18
N LEU A 110 20.65 -2.12 14.27
CA LEU A 110 22.05 -1.82 14.58
C LEU A 110 22.20 -0.70 15.63
N ASN A 111 22.73 -1.05 16.80
CA ASN A 111 22.97 -0.19 17.96
C ASN A 111 21.72 0.54 18.53
N LYS A 112 20.50 0.00 18.38
CA LYS A 112 19.27 0.64 18.86
C LYS A 112 19.01 0.46 20.36
N GLU A 113 18.45 1.48 21.03
CA GLU A 113 18.05 1.38 22.45
C GLU A 113 16.69 0.71 22.67
N ASN A 114 15.98 0.40 21.59
CA ASN A 114 14.72 -0.31 21.60
C ASN A 114 14.51 -1.04 20.26
N ALA A 115 14.07 -2.29 20.35
CA ALA A 115 13.78 -3.11 19.18
C ALA A 115 12.81 -4.24 19.51
N ALA A 116 12.06 -4.69 18.50
CA ALA A 116 11.37 -5.96 18.53
C ALA A 116 11.56 -6.73 17.21
N VAL A 117 11.63 -8.05 17.29
CA VAL A 117 11.56 -8.95 16.13
C VAL A 117 10.51 -10.02 16.36
N LEU A 118 9.78 -10.34 15.30
CA LEU A 118 8.61 -11.20 15.35
C LEU A 118 8.59 -12.11 14.13
N TYR A 119 8.58 -13.41 14.40
CA TYR A 119 8.55 -14.49 13.42
C TYR A 119 7.26 -15.31 13.59
N ASP A 120 6.98 -16.27 12.70
CA ASP A 120 5.78 -17.13 12.86
C ASP A 120 5.73 -17.80 14.24
N TYR A 121 6.89 -18.20 14.77
CA TYR A 121 6.99 -19.06 15.97
C TYR A 121 7.37 -18.34 17.27
N CYS A 122 7.98 -17.15 17.22
CA CYS A 122 8.48 -16.47 18.40
C CYS A 122 8.56 -14.94 18.25
N PHE A 123 8.55 -14.27 19.41
CA PHE A 123 8.65 -12.85 19.63
C PHE A 123 9.83 -12.54 20.56
N LEU A 124 10.52 -11.43 20.31
CA LEU A 124 11.61 -10.90 21.15
C LEU A 124 11.55 -9.37 21.12
N ARG A 125 11.50 -8.71 22.29
CA ARG A 125 11.52 -7.25 22.45
C ARG A 125 12.51 -6.84 23.53
N TYR A 126 13.23 -5.74 23.33
CA TYR A 126 13.96 -5.03 24.39
C TYR A 126 13.79 -3.51 24.31
N SER A 127 14.10 -2.82 25.41
CA SER A 127 13.94 -1.37 25.55
C SER A 127 14.84 -0.79 26.66
N ASN A 128 15.23 0.47 26.51
CA ASN A 128 15.77 1.35 27.57
C ASN A 128 14.71 1.83 28.58
N GLN A 129 13.43 1.76 28.22
CA GLN A 129 12.28 2.09 29.06
C GLN A 129 11.56 0.82 29.53
N ASN A 130 11.13 0.78 30.78
CA ASN A 130 10.32 -0.32 31.31
C ASN A 130 8.94 -0.36 30.62
N PHE A 131 8.59 -1.51 30.06
CA PHE A 131 7.31 -1.75 29.39
C PHE A 131 6.51 -2.91 30.00
N PHE A 132 6.98 -3.53 31.07
CA PHE A 132 6.29 -4.65 31.71
C PHE A 132 4.94 -4.20 32.28
N GLY A 133 3.90 -4.99 32.06
CA GLY A 133 2.53 -4.70 32.47
C GLY A 133 1.85 -3.55 31.72
N ASN A 134 2.51 -2.92 30.74
CA ASN A 134 1.95 -1.78 30.00
C ASN A 134 1.43 -2.25 28.61
N PRO A 135 0.10 -2.28 28.37
CA PRO A 135 -0.46 -2.71 27.10
C PRO A 135 -0.13 -1.71 25.97
N THR A 136 0.91 -2.02 25.19
CA THR A 136 1.43 -1.12 24.14
C THR A 136 0.97 -1.55 22.74
N GLY A 137 -0.30 -1.23 22.42
CA GLY A 137 -1.00 -1.60 21.18
C GLY A 137 -1.03 -0.53 20.06
N THR A 138 -0.21 0.51 20.14
CA THR A 138 -0.26 1.69 19.24
C THR A 138 0.69 1.64 18.04
N GLU A 139 1.80 0.90 18.12
CA GLU A 139 2.68 0.62 16.98
C GLU A 139 2.41 -0.80 16.50
N GLN A 140 1.77 -0.91 15.33
CA GLN A 140 1.14 -2.14 14.85
C GLN A 140 1.66 -2.54 13.48
N PHE A 141 1.93 -3.84 13.32
CA PHE A 141 2.32 -4.43 12.04
C PHE A 141 1.19 -5.30 11.49
N LEU A 142 0.88 -5.10 10.21
CA LEU A 142 -0.27 -5.67 9.51
C LEU A 142 0.20 -6.56 8.34
N ILE A 143 -0.27 -7.82 8.33
CA ILE A 143 -0.11 -8.74 7.19
C ILE A 143 -1.45 -9.44 6.94
N TYR A 144 -1.82 -9.72 5.70
CA TYR A 144 -3.12 -10.31 5.33
C TYR A 144 -2.99 -11.25 4.12
N SER A 145 -4.08 -11.94 3.78
CA SER A 145 -4.17 -12.76 2.58
C SER A 145 -4.72 -11.98 1.38
N ALA A 146 -4.02 -12.05 0.24
CA ALA A 146 -4.50 -11.53 -1.05
C ALA A 146 -5.72 -12.29 -1.64
N LYS A 147 -6.20 -13.34 -0.98
CA LYS A 147 -7.44 -14.05 -1.32
C LYS A 147 -8.56 -13.61 -0.38
N ILE A 148 -9.73 -13.28 -0.93
CA ILE A 148 -10.97 -12.98 -0.20
C ILE A 148 -11.92 -14.18 -0.17
N SER A 149 -12.87 -14.20 0.77
CA SER A 149 -13.92 -15.23 0.82
C SER A 149 -14.90 -15.07 -0.35
N LYS A 150 -15.40 -16.21 -0.86
CA LYS A 150 -16.50 -16.24 -1.84
C LYS A 150 -17.86 -16.01 -1.18
N ASN A 151 -18.08 -16.63 -0.01
CA ASN A 151 -19.24 -16.37 0.83
C ASN A 151 -18.81 -15.34 1.88
N ARG A 152 -19.18 -14.07 1.69
CA ARG A 152 -18.66 -12.95 2.47
C ARG A 152 -19.34 -12.81 3.82
N GLU A 153 -20.67 -12.75 3.82
CA GLU A 153 -21.49 -12.57 5.02
C GLU A 153 -21.26 -13.70 6.03
N GLU A 154 -21.33 -14.97 5.60
CA GLU A 154 -21.11 -16.09 6.50
C GLU A 154 -19.65 -16.18 6.98
N PHE A 155 -18.67 -15.80 6.16
CA PHE A 155 -17.27 -15.75 6.59
C PHE A 155 -17.05 -14.69 7.69
N VAL A 156 -17.62 -13.49 7.53
CA VAL A 156 -17.55 -12.39 8.51
C VAL A 156 -18.22 -12.82 9.82
N LYS A 157 -19.45 -13.32 9.74
CA LYS A 157 -20.25 -13.85 10.87
C LYS A 157 -19.54 -14.97 11.64
N VAL A 158 -18.97 -15.96 10.94
CA VAL A 158 -18.23 -17.07 11.57
C VAL A 158 -16.91 -16.58 12.17
N ARG A 159 -16.21 -15.63 11.52
CA ARG A 159 -14.98 -15.02 12.03
C ARG A 159 -15.23 -14.23 13.32
N GLU A 160 -16.27 -13.42 13.37
CA GLU A 160 -16.59 -12.59 14.53
C GLU A 160 -16.98 -13.45 15.73
N LYS A 161 -17.88 -14.42 15.55
CA LYS A 161 -18.20 -15.43 16.58
C LYS A 161 -16.97 -16.22 17.06
N LEU A 162 -16.04 -16.55 16.17
CA LEU A 162 -14.76 -17.18 16.52
C LEU A 162 -13.91 -16.26 17.42
N PHE A 163 -13.80 -14.97 17.10
CA PHE A 163 -13.00 -14.04 17.92
C PHE A 163 -13.65 -13.65 19.24
N GLU A 164 -14.98 -13.53 19.31
CA GLU A 164 -15.71 -13.38 20.59
C GLU A 164 -15.36 -14.53 21.56
N LYS A 165 -15.44 -15.77 21.07
CA LYS A 165 -15.06 -16.98 21.82
C LYS A 165 -13.58 -16.99 22.20
N LEU A 166 -12.67 -16.71 21.25
CA LEU A 166 -11.23 -16.69 21.51
C LEU A 166 -10.83 -15.59 22.50
N LEU A 167 -11.51 -14.45 22.52
CA LEU A 167 -11.22 -13.35 23.45
C LEU A 167 -11.46 -13.77 24.89
N VAL A 168 -12.63 -14.38 25.17
CA VAL A 168 -12.94 -14.94 26.50
C VAL A 168 -11.96 -16.05 26.85
N GLU A 169 -11.66 -16.97 25.92
CA GLU A 169 -10.75 -18.09 26.19
C GLU A 169 -9.28 -17.68 26.40
N ALA A 170 -8.81 -16.62 25.75
CA ALA A 170 -7.44 -16.13 25.90
C ALA A 170 -7.29 -15.31 27.18
N THR A 171 -8.23 -14.40 27.44
CA THR A 171 -8.20 -13.51 28.60
C THR A 171 -8.47 -14.25 29.91
N ASP A 172 -9.06 -15.45 29.88
CA ASP A 172 -9.37 -16.16 31.11
C ASP A 172 -8.12 -16.43 31.99
N GLY A 173 -6.96 -16.64 31.37
CA GLY A 173 -5.66 -16.80 32.04
C GLY A 173 -5.44 -18.16 32.74
N THR A 174 -6.48 -18.99 32.86
CA THR A 174 -6.41 -20.31 33.53
C THR A 174 -5.78 -21.42 32.66
N LYS A 175 -5.76 -21.24 31.34
CA LYS A 175 -5.22 -22.21 30.38
C LYS A 175 -3.68 -22.27 30.45
N SER A 176 -3.12 -23.36 29.93
CA SER A 176 -1.67 -23.51 29.73
C SER A 176 -1.37 -23.65 28.23
N PRO A 177 -0.60 -22.74 27.60
CA PRO A 177 -0.08 -21.50 28.18
C PRO A 177 -1.19 -20.48 28.49
N PRO A 178 -1.00 -19.59 29.49
CA PRO A 178 -1.96 -18.54 29.81
C PRO A 178 -1.88 -17.40 28.79
N PHE A 179 -2.92 -16.56 28.76
CA PHE A 179 -3.07 -15.44 27.82
C PHE A 179 -2.97 -15.84 26.34
N PHE A 180 -3.57 -16.99 26.01
CA PHE A 180 -3.56 -17.58 24.67
C PHE A 180 -4.83 -18.40 24.41
N ALA A 181 -5.39 -18.27 23.21
CA ALA A 181 -6.38 -19.21 22.67
C ALA A 181 -6.23 -19.36 21.15
N ALA A 182 -6.57 -20.55 20.63
CA ALA A 182 -6.64 -20.82 19.19
C ALA A 182 -7.66 -21.91 18.89
N ASP A 183 -8.43 -21.77 17.81
CA ASP A 183 -9.42 -22.77 17.39
C ASP A 183 -9.69 -22.74 15.87
N THR A 184 -10.63 -23.54 15.39
CA THR A 184 -11.06 -23.63 13.98
C THR A 184 -12.56 -23.77 13.85
N GLU A 185 -13.22 -22.77 13.26
CA GLU A 185 -14.66 -22.80 12.95
C GLU A 185 -14.90 -22.98 11.44
N ALA A 186 -16.00 -23.65 11.07
CA ALA A 186 -16.33 -23.97 9.69
C ALA A 186 -17.30 -22.94 9.07
N VAL A 187 -17.04 -22.53 7.83
CA VAL A 187 -17.87 -21.60 7.04
C VAL A 187 -18.63 -22.35 5.92
N SER A 188 -17.98 -23.36 5.33
CA SER A 188 -18.54 -24.25 4.31
C SER A 188 -17.81 -25.59 4.33
N SER A 189 -18.25 -26.54 3.50
CA SER A 189 -17.58 -27.83 3.29
C SER A 189 -16.15 -27.75 2.74
N ASP A 190 -15.73 -26.59 2.21
CA ASP A 190 -14.38 -26.35 1.67
C ASP A 190 -13.58 -25.27 2.43
N LEU A 191 -14.19 -24.61 3.43
CA LEU A 191 -13.64 -23.42 4.09
C LEU A 191 -13.82 -23.49 5.61
N SER A 192 -12.69 -23.48 6.31
CA SER A 192 -12.65 -23.25 7.76
C SER A 192 -11.68 -22.10 8.08
N ILE A 193 -11.99 -21.33 9.12
CA ILE A 193 -11.15 -20.25 9.64
C ILE A 193 -10.40 -20.81 10.84
N PHE A 194 -9.08 -20.86 10.77
CA PHE A 194 -8.25 -21.00 11.97
C PHE A 194 -7.96 -19.62 12.53
N GLY A 195 -8.23 -19.38 13.81
CA GLY A 195 -7.95 -18.14 14.52
C GLY A 195 -7.07 -18.39 15.75
N LEU A 196 -6.28 -17.39 16.15
CA LEU A 196 -5.65 -17.32 17.46
C LEU A 196 -5.55 -15.88 18.00
N LEU A 197 -5.52 -15.78 19.32
CA LEU A 197 -5.24 -14.57 20.10
C LEU A 197 -4.17 -14.88 21.14
N GLN A 198 -3.28 -13.93 21.41
CA GLN A 198 -2.24 -14.06 22.43
C GLN A 198 -1.86 -12.69 23.02
N CYS A 199 -1.53 -12.63 24.31
CA CYS A 199 -0.84 -11.50 24.94
C CYS A 199 0.56 -11.90 25.42
N THR A 200 1.40 -10.92 25.72
CA THR A 200 2.54 -11.12 26.63
C THR A 200 2.02 -11.40 28.04
N ARG A 201 2.73 -12.23 28.82
CA ARG A 201 2.20 -12.82 30.08
C ARG A 201 2.41 -11.96 31.32
N ASP A 202 2.78 -10.71 31.12
CA ASP A 202 3.03 -9.66 32.11
C ASP A 202 1.85 -8.69 32.26
N LEU A 203 0.88 -8.72 31.34
CA LEU A 203 -0.36 -7.97 31.42
C LEU A 203 -1.31 -8.55 32.48
N LEU A 204 -2.20 -7.71 33.01
CA LEU A 204 -3.38 -8.17 33.75
C LEU A 204 -4.43 -8.75 32.80
N LYS A 205 -5.48 -9.37 33.37
CA LYS A 205 -6.59 -9.96 32.61
C LYS A 205 -7.34 -8.90 31.80
N GLU A 206 -7.53 -7.75 32.42
CA GLU A 206 -8.18 -6.56 31.90
C GLU A 206 -7.33 -5.90 30.79
N ASP A 207 -6.03 -5.67 31.04
CA ASP A 207 -5.10 -5.12 30.04
C ASP A 207 -4.98 -6.02 28.80
N CYS A 208 -4.92 -7.34 28.99
CA CYS A 208 -4.90 -8.30 27.88
C CYS A 208 -6.23 -8.32 27.12
N HIS A 209 -7.36 -8.21 27.81
CA HIS A 209 -8.68 -8.10 27.19
C HIS A 209 -8.79 -6.87 26.29
N ASP A 210 -8.48 -5.69 26.82
CA ASP A 210 -8.67 -4.44 26.09
C ASP A 210 -7.66 -4.28 24.95
N CYS A 211 -6.44 -4.81 25.11
CA CYS A 211 -5.47 -4.92 24.01
C CYS A 211 -5.98 -5.84 22.89
N LEU A 212 -6.50 -7.03 23.22
CA LEU A 212 -7.03 -7.97 22.22
C LEU A 212 -8.32 -7.47 21.55
N GLN A 213 -9.25 -6.87 22.29
CA GLN A 213 -10.46 -6.25 21.72
C GLN A 213 -10.07 -5.13 20.73
N THR A 214 -9.08 -4.32 21.08
CA THR A 214 -8.53 -3.28 20.21
C THR A 214 -7.97 -3.84 18.89
N GLU A 215 -7.41 -5.06 18.88
CA GLU A 215 -7.02 -5.74 17.64
C GLU A 215 -8.21 -6.36 16.87
N ILE A 216 -9.24 -6.84 17.58
CA ILE A 216 -10.45 -7.43 16.97
C ILE A 216 -11.24 -6.37 16.21
N ASP A 217 -11.47 -5.19 16.79
CA ASP A 217 -12.22 -4.10 16.14
C ASP A 217 -11.57 -3.64 14.81
N LYS A 218 -10.23 -3.68 14.79
CA LYS A 218 -9.39 -3.34 13.64
C LYS A 218 -9.49 -4.36 12.50
N ILE A 219 -9.97 -5.58 12.73
CA ILE A 219 -10.24 -6.57 11.65
C ILE A 219 -11.20 -5.99 10.60
N SER A 220 -12.25 -5.27 11.02
CA SER A 220 -13.22 -4.68 10.09
C SER A 220 -12.58 -3.62 9.18
N THR A 221 -11.54 -2.94 9.68
CA THR A 221 -10.87 -1.82 9.01
C THR A 221 -9.72 -2.28 8.12
N TYR A 222 -8.98 -3.33 8.50
CA TYR A 222 -7.81 -3.80 7.74
C TYR A 222 -7.97 -5.18 7.09
N GLY A 223 -8.75 -6.08 7.69
CA GLY A 223 -8.95 -7.46 7.21
C GLY A 223 -10.10 -7.62 6.22
N GLY A 224 -11.16 -6.81 6.34
CA GLY A 224 -12.31 -6.83 5.42
C GLY A 224 -12.89 -8.24 5.22
N TYR A 225 -12.81 -8.77 4.01
CA TYR A 225 -13.19 -10.16 3.65
C TYR A 225 -12.01 -11.05 3.28
N SER A 226 -10.78 -10.63 3.61
CA SER A 226 -9.59 -11.47 3.43
C SER A 226 -9.76 -12.79 4.17
N ILE A 227 -9.30 -13.90 3.59
CA ILE A 227 -9.28 -15.21 4.25
C ILE A 227 -8.10 -15.39 5.21
N GLY A 228 -7.36 -14.33 5.54
CA GLY A 228 -6.30 -14.37 6.53
C GLY A 228 -5.79 -12.99 6.93
N LEU A 229 -5.45 -12.83 8.20
CA LEU A 229 -4.94 -11.60 8.81
C LEU A 229 -3.92 -11.98 9.88
N ILE A 230 -2.93 -11.12 10.07
CA ILE A 230 -2.02 -11.10 11.19
C ILE A 230 -1.91 -9.63 11.62
N LEU A 231 -2.40 -9.34 12.82
CA LEU A 231 -2.24 -8.06 13.51
C LEU A 231 -1.31 -8.28 14.69
N PHE A 232 -0.28 -7.45 14.77
CA PHE A 232 0.78 -7.60 15.74
C PHE A 232 1.10 -6.25 16.38
N GLY A 233 0.65 -6.05 17.62
CA GLY A 233 1.14 -5.00 18.51
C GLY A 233 2.36 -5.45 19.30
N ARG A 234 2.81 -4.65 20.28
CA ARG A 234 3.98 -4.96 21.11
C ARG A 234 3.67 -5.74 22.40
N SER A 235 2.40 -5.85 22.77
CA SER A 235 1.93 -6.64 23.94
C SER A 235 0.81 -7.64 23.60
N CYS A 236 0.13 -7.51 22.46
CA CYS A 236 -0.92 -8.43 22.03
C CYS A 236 -0.89 -8.72 20.52
N PHE A 237 -1.38 -9.91 20.16
CA PHE A 237 -1.16 -10.54 18.85
C PHE A 237 -2.44 -11.26 18.41
N LEU A 238 -2.91 -11.00 17.19
CA LEU A 238 -4.12 -11.57 16.60
C LEU A 238 -3.81 -12.19 15.24
N ARG A 239 -4.34 -13.37 14.96
CA ARG A 239 -4.19 -14.01 13.65
C ARG A 239 -5.41 -14.80 13.24
N TYR A 240 -5.75 -14.79 11.96
CA TYR A 240 -6.54 -15.85 11.34
C TYR A 240 -6.03 -16.23 9.95
N LYS A 241 -6.41 -17.42 9.47
CA LYS A 241 -6.13 -17.91 8.11
C LYS A 241 -7.11 -19.01 7.68
N LYS A 242 -7.38 -19.13 6.37
CA LYS A 242 -8.03 -20.32 5.79
C LYS A 242 -7.21 -21.56 6.18
N LYS A 243 -7.89 -22.52 6.78
CA LYS A 243 -7.42 -23.88 7.00
C LYS A 243 -8.06 -24.75 5.93
N GLU A 244 -7.24 -25.32 5.04
CA GLU A 244 -7.71 -26.29 4.06
C GLU A 244 -7.97 -27.62 4.77
N ILE A 245 -9.17 -28.17 4.59
CA ILE A 245 -9.53 -29.48 5.12
C ILE A 245 -8.71 -30.51 4.34
N LYS A 246 -7.69 -31.08 4.98
CA LYS A 246 -6.95 -32.22 4.44
C LYS A 246 -7.87 -33.42 4.45
N ASP A 247 -8.23 -33.86 3.26
CA ASP A 247 -9.02 -35.06 3.00
C ASP A 247 -8.46 -36.26 3.78
N GLY A 248 -9.34 -37.09 4.34
CA GLY A 248 -9.12 -37.91 5.56
C GLY A 248 -8.15 -39.10 5.46
N ARG A 249 -6.96 -38.92 4.89
CA ARG A 249 -5.91 -39.95 4.83
C ARG A 249 -4.98 -39.83 6.04
N ASN A 250 -5.13 -40.76 6.98
CA ASN A 250 -4.25 -40.91 8.14
C ASN A 250 -2.76 -40.86 7.74
N PRO A 251 -1.89 -40.15 8.50
CA PRO A 251 -0.45 -40.28 8.36
C PRO A 251 -0.04 -41.74 8.57
N LEU A 252 0.41 -42.40 7.50
CA LEU A 252 0.89 -43.77 7.57
C LEU A 252 2.07 -43.86 8.54
N SER A 253 1.99 -44.81 9.48
CA SER A 253 3.04 -45.06 10.46
C SER A 253 4.37 -45.41 9.75
N PRO A 254 5.52 -45.01 10.33
CA PRO A 254 6.81 -45.20 9.68
C PRO A 254 7.19 -46.68 9.62
N LYS A 255 6.91 -47.33 8.49
CA LYS A 255 7.34 -48.71 8.23
C LYS A 255 8.86 -48.81 8.35
N LYS A 256 9.32 -49.82 9.12
CA LYS A 256 10.74 -50.21 9.17
C LYS A 256 11.20 -50.55 7.76
N LYS A 257 12.32 -49.96 7.32
CA LYS A 257 12.87 -50.11 5.96
C LYS A 257 13.81 -51.29 5.91
N THR A 258 13.64 -52.15 4.92
CA THR A 258 14.47 -53.36 4.73
C THR A 258 15.68 -53.04 3.87
N ILE A 259 16.71 -53.89 3.88
CA ILE A 259 18.00 -53.62 3.19
C ILE A 259 17.83 -53.35 1.67
N GLY A 260 16.82 -53.96 1.03
CA GLY A 260 16.47 -53.67 -0.38
C GLY A 260 16.12 -52.19 -0.67
N ASP A 261 15.56 -51.48 0.31
CA ASP A 261 15.27 -50.04 0.19
C ASP A 261 16.54 -49.19 0.02
N ILE A 262 17.73 -49.72 0.31
CA ILE A 262 18.99 -48.97 0.24
C ILE A 262 19.55 -49.00 -1.19
N MET A 263 19.56 -50.16 -1.85
CA MET A 263 20.03 -50.29 -3.24
C MET A 263 19.12 -49.54 -4.22
N GLY A 264 17.79 -49.63 -4.08
CA GLY A 264 16.85 -48.88 -4.91
C GLY A 264 17.04 -47.36 -4.82
N LYS A 265 17.41 -46.85 -3.63
CA LYS A 265 17.73 -45.43 -3.45
C LYS A 265 19.01 -45.01 -4.16
N MET A 266 20.06 -45.83 -4.20
CA MET A 266 21.30 -45.44 -4.88
C MET A 266 21.09 -45.20 -6.38
N ILE A 267 20.33 -46.07 -7.04
CA ILE A 267 19.97 -45.90 -8.46
C ILE A 267 19.06 -44.66 -8.63
N GLY A 268 18.06 -44.50 -7.77
CA GLY A 268 17.18 -43.32 -7.79
C GLY A 268 17.89 -41.99 -7.50
N ILE A 269 18.93 -41.99 -6.66
CA ILE A 269 19.78 -40.83 -6.36
C ILE A 269 20.66 -40.49 -7.56
N ILE A 270 21.28 -41.49 -8.22
CA ILE A 270 22.07 -41.24 -9.44
C ILE A 270 21.19 -40.68 -10.56
N ALA A 271 20.03 -41.28 -10.81
CA ALA A 271 19.06 -40.77 -11.77
C ALA A 271 18.53 -39.38 -11.40
N GLY A 272 18.24 -39.13 -10.11
CA GLY A 272 17.79 -37.84 -9.59
C GLY A 272 18.85 -36.75 -9.66
N VAL A 273 20.13 -37.06 -9.41
CA VAL A 273 21.26 -36.14 -9.55
C VAL A 273 21.53 -35.82 -11.02
N LEU A 274 21.43 -36.81 -11.92
CA LEU A 274 21.53 -36.59 -13.37
C LEU A 274 20.36 -35.74 -13.90
N LEU A 275 19.13 -35.99 -13.46
CA LEU A 275 17.97 -35.15 -13.77
C LEU A 275 18.10 -33.74 -13.19
N PHE A 276 18.59 -33.59 -11.95
CA PHE A 276 18.81 -32.28 -11.33
C PHE A 276 19.96 -31.52 -11.99
N ALA A 277 21.02 -32.19 -12.41
CA ALA A 277 22.11 -31.62 -13.20
C ALA A 277 21.62 -31.20 -14.59
N ALA A 278 20.84 -32.05 -15.28
CA ALA A 278 20.21 -31.71 -16.56
C ALA A 278 19.22 -30.54 -16.42
N ALA A 279 18.42 -30.50 -15.34
CA ALA A 279 17.52 -29.39 -15.01
C ALA A 279 18.28 -28.12 -14.64
N MET A 280 19.41 -28.21 -13.93
CA MET A 280 20.32 -27.09 -13.66
C MET A 280 20.97 -26.58 -14.95
N VAL A 281 21.46 -27.45 -15.83
CA VAL A 281 22.00 -27.06 -17.15
C VAL A 281 20.90 -26.47 -18.02
N PHE A 282 19.69 -27.02 -18.02
CA PHE A 282 18.54 -26.48 -18.73
C PHE A 282 18.09 -25.14 -18.14
N LEU A 283 18.07 -24.95 -16.82
CA LEU A 283 17.75 -23.68 -16.15
C LEU A 283 18.86 -22.66 -16.30
N LEU A 284 20.13 -23.06 -16.34
CA LEU A 284 21.26 -22.17 -16.65
C LEU A 284 21.24 -21.80 -18.13
N TRP A 285 20.89 -22.71 -19.04
CA TRP A 285 20.63 -22.40 -20.44
C TRP A 285 19.39 -21.51 -20.58
N PHE A 286 18.31 -21.73 -19.84
CA PHE A 286 17.11 -20.87 -19.85
C PHE A 286 17.39 -19.51 -19.20
N ARG A 287 18.25 -19.43 -18.17
CA ARG A 287 18.70 -18.17 -17.57
C ARG A 287 19.73 -17.47 -18.46
N LYS A 288 20.56 -18.19 -19.21
CA LYS A 288 21.47 -17.62 -20.24
C LYS A 288 20.70 -17.24 -21.51
N LYS A 289 19.60 -17.90 -21.83
CA LYS A 289 18.66 -17.60 -22.94
C LYS A 289 17.62 -16.54 -22.54
N LYS A 290 17.28 -16.37 -21.25
CA LYS A 290 16.46 -15.28 -20.70
C LYS A 290 17.30 -14.06 -20.34
N LYS A 291 18.58 -14.23 -19.94
CA LYS A 291 19.58 -13.16 -19.92
C LYS A 291 19.87 -12.74 -21.35
N ASN A 292 20.21 -13.63 -22.28
CA ASN A 292 20.32 -13.26 -23.70
C ASN A 292 19.02 -12.70 -24.25
N ARG A 293 17.80 -13.16 -23.93
CA ARG A 293 16.56 -12.48 -24.40
C ARG A 293 16.31 -11.13 -23.72
N ARG A 294 16.83 -10.86 -22.53
CA ARG A 294 16.77 -9.54 -21.85
C ARG A 294 17.89 -8.61 -22.32
N THR A 295 19.07 -9.14 -22.57
CA THR A 295 20.20 -8.44 -23.19
C THR A 295 19.92 -8.19 -24.66
N ILE A 296 19.28 -9.10 -25.40
CA ILE A 296 18.78 -8.87 -26.77
C ILE A 296 17.54 -7.98 -26.75
N LYS A 297 16.66 -8.01 -25.74
CA LYS A 297 15.65 -6.93 -25.65
C LYS A 297 16.29 -5.57 -25.35
N LYS A 298 17.27 -5.48 -24.43
CA LYS A 298 17.98 -4.22 -24.15
C LYS A 298 18.85 -3.79 -25.34
N VAL A 299 19.49 -4.71 -26.05
CA VAL A 299 20.33 -4.44 -27.24
C VAL A 299 19.49 -4.26 -28.49
N ASN A 300 18.27 -4.76 -28.60
CA ASN A 300 17.35 -4.33 -29.67
C ASN A 300 16.88 -2.91 -29.34
N ILE A 301 16.22 -2.68 -28.19
CA ILE A 301 15.77 -1.34 -27.75
C ILE A 301 16.92 -0.31 -27.78
N MET A 302 18.17 -0.72 -27.53
CA MET A 302 19.33 0.18 -27.51
C MET A 302 20.15 0.16 -28.81
N ASN A 303 20.04 -0.82 -29.71
CA ASN A 303 20.56 -0.70 -31.09
C ASN A 303 19.58 0.08 -31.98
N ASP A 304 18.27 -0.02 -31.72
CA ASP A 304 17.22 0.85 -32.25
C ASP A 304 17.41 2.32 -31.77
N VAL A 305 18.35 2.57 -30.84
CA VAL A 305 18.79 3.89 -30.32
C VAL A 305 20.23 4.25 -30.72
N VAL A 306 21.08 3.28 -31.13
CA VAL A 306 22.54 3.49 -31.30
C VAL A 306 23.06 3.16 -32.70
N ASN A 307 22.41 2.29 -33.48
CA ASN A 307 22.87 1.91 -34.82
C ASN A 307 22.17 2.74 -35.91
N SER A 308 22.46 4.04 -35.96
CA SER A 308 22.03 4.94 -37.04
C SER A 308 23.12 5.96 -37.40
N ASP A 309 24.31 5.48 -37.73
CA ASP A 309 25.36 6.32 -38.32
C ASP A 309 24.99 6.71 -39.77
N GLU A 310 25.17 8.00 -40.08
CA GLU A 310 25.27 8.59 -41.43
C GLU A 310 24.06 8.48 -42.40
N SER A 311 22.86 8.94 -42.00
CA SER A 311 22.01 9.76 -42.89
C SER A 311 20.97 10.61 -42.13
N GLU A 312 20.45 11.66 -42.77
CA GLU A 312 19.57 12.68 -42.17
C GLU A 312 18.20 12.19 -41.62
N ASN A 313 17.76 12.85 -40.55
CA ASN A 313 16.34 13.06 -40.19
C ASN A 313 15.45 11.81 -40.08
N ASP A 314 15.75 10.85 -39.20
CA ASP A 314 14.72 9.94 -38.68
C ASP A 314 14.78 9.76 -37.15
N ALA A 315 13.69 10.14 -36.47
CA ALA A 315 13.51 9.98 -35.04
C ALA A 315 12.88 8.61 -34.72
N ILE A 316 12.99 8.15 -33.46
CA ILE A 316 12.47 6.85 -33.04
C ILE A 316 10.93 6.86 -33.07
N LYS A 317 10.38 6.21 -34.10
CA LYS A 317 8.94 6.16 -34.41
C LYS A 317 8.20 5.15 -33.53
N ILE A 318 7.29 5.64 -32.68
CA ILE A 318 6.28 4.79 -32.04
C ILE A 318 5.24 4.42 -33.12
N ALA A 319 5.23 3.14 -33.51
CA ALA A 319 4.49 2.65 -34.68
C ALA A 319 3.00 3.02 -34.65
N GLY A 320 2.54 3.72 -35.69
CA GLY A 320 1.17 4.21 -35.84
C GLY A 320 0.89 5.57 -35.19
N ILE A 321 1.82 6.13 -34.40
CA ILE A 321 1.70 7.41 -33.69
C ILE A 321 2.84 8.38 -34.11
N GLU A 322 3.37 8.19 -35.32
CA GLU A 322 4.51 8.95 -35.86
C GLU A 322 4.19 10.44 -36.05
N HIS A 323 2.92 10.74 -36.35
CA HIS A 323 2.39 12.09 -36.55
C HIS A 323 2.38 12.97 -35.27
N LEU A 324 2.65 12.39 -34.09
CA LEU A 324 2.82 13.12 -32.82
C LEU A 324 4.29 13.32 -32.43
N SER A 325 5.25 12.87 -33.26
CA SER A 325 6.68 13.04 -32.99
C SER A 325 7.12 14.49 -33.27
N MET A 326 7.88 15.07 -32.34
CA MET A 326 8.37 16.45 -32.38
C MET A 326 9.90 16.50 -32.27
N LYS A 327 10.55 17.47 -32.93
CA LYS A 327 12.01 17.62 -32.86
C LYS A 327 12.44 18.30 -31.56
N PHE A 328 13.52 17.83 -30.93
CA PHE A 328 14.03 18.40 -29.68
C PHE A 328 14.30 19.90 -29.78
N MET A 329 14.86 20.36 -30.91
CA MET A 329 15.20 21.77 -31.12
C MET A 329 13.98 22.70 -31.16
N ASP A 330 12.81 22.21 -31.56
CA ASP A 330 11.58 23.01 -31.56
C ASP A 330 11.02 23.15 -30.14
N LEU A 331 11.06 22.08 -29.34
CA LEU A 331 10.70 22.12 -27.91
C LEU A 331 11.70 22.93 -27.07
N SER A 332 13.00 22.83 -27.38
CA SER A 332 14.06 23.63 -26.77
C SER A 332 13.84 25.12 -27.04
N ARG A 333 13.50 25.52 -28.28
CA ARG A 333 13.12 26.91 -28.58
C ARG A 333 11.82 27.32 -27.88
N ALA A 334 10.78 26.49 -27.94
CA ALA A 334 9.47 26.79 -27.33
C ALA A 334 9.51 27.04 -25.81
N THR A 335 10.42 26.36 -25.10
CA THR A 335 10.57 26.45 -23.63
C THR A 335 11.66 27.43 -23.17
N ASN A 336 12.20 28.26 -24.08
CA ASN A 336 13.38 29.11 -23.85
C ASN A 336 14.57 28.29 -23.27
N HIS A 337 15.00 27.26 -24.00
CA HIS A 337 16.04 26.31 -23.63
C HIS A 337 15.81 25.62 -22.27
N PHE A 338 14.54 25.34 -21.94
CA PHE A 338 14.10 24.86 -20.63
C PHE A 338 14.49 25.84 -19.49
N SER A 339 14.27 27.15 -19.71
CA SER A 339 14.70 28.22 -18.80
C SER A 339 14.26 27.99 -17.36
N LYS A 340 15.12 28.42 -16.43
CA LYS A 340 14.85 28.44 -15.00
C LYS A 340 13.66 29.35 -14.58
N GLU A 341 13.01 30.05 -15.50
CA GLU A 341 11.77 30.80 -15.26
C GLU A 341 10.48 30.01 -15.59
N ASN A 342 10.57 28.91 -16.34
CA ASN A 342 9.40 28.28 -16.99
C ASN A 342 8.86 26.99 -16.32
N MET A 343 9.38 26.48 -15.19
CA MET A 343 9.11 25.07 -14.77
C MET A 343 7.92 25.06 -13.79
N ILE A 344 6.78 24.58 -14.29
CA ILE A 344 5.44 24.70 -13.71
C ILE A 344 5.08 23.59 -12.69
N GLY A 345 6.04 22.75 -12.32
CA GLY A 345 5.85 21.71 -11.31
C GLY A 345 7.10 20.88 -11.02
N ARG A 346 7.16 20.28 -9.82
CA ARG A 346 8.32 19.52 -9.31
C ARG A 346 8.65 18.24 -10.10
N GLY A 347 7.81 17.84 -11.04
CA GLY A 347 7.96 16.62 -11.86
C GLY A 347 8.69 16.80 -13.20
N GLY A 348 9.52 17.84 -13.36
CA GLY A 348 10.23 18.12 -14.61
C GLY A 348 9.35 18.71 -15.73
N PHE A 349 8.26 19.42 -15.37
CA PHE A 349 7.33 20.04 -16.32
C PHE A 349 7.68 21.50 -16.60
N GLY A 350 7.82 21.87 -17.89
CA GLY A 350 8.05 23.24 -18.36
C GLY A 350 6.92 23.82 -19.19
N TYR A 351 6.61 25.09 -18.99
CA TYR A 351 5.83 25.90 -19.91
C TYR A 351 6.63 26.21 -21.18
N GLY A 352 5.94 26.36 -22.31
CA GLY A 352 6.48 26.90 -23.54
C GLY A 352 5.40 27.33 -24.53
N ILE A 353 5.81 27.96 -25.63
CA ILE A 353 4.92 28.33 -26.74
C ILE A 353 5.45 27.69 -28.03
N LEU A 354 4.63 26.83 -28.66
CA LEU A 354 4.94 26.13 -29.90
C LEU A 354 3.83 26.41 -30.91
N ASN A 355 4.18 27.02 -32.06
CA ASN A 355 3.21 27.39 -33.11
C ASN A 355 2.01 28.17 -32.55
N GLU A 356 2.29 29.21 -31.76
CA GLU A 356 1.32 30.06 -31.04
C GLU A 356 0.46 29.35 -29.96
N GLN A 357 0.58 28.03 -29.80
CA GLN A 357 -0.07 27.27 -28.74
C GLN A 357 0.79 27.19 -27.47
N GLU A 358 0.17 27.47 -26.31
CA GLU A 358 0.73 27.18 -24.99
C GLU A 358 0.83 25.66 -24.75
N ILE A 359 2.01 25.19 -24.35
CA ILE A 359 2.30 23.78 -24.10
C ILE A 359 2.92 23.53 -22.72
N ALA A 360 2.69 22.34 -22.19
CA ALA A 360 3.39 21.79 -21.03
C ALA A 360 4.31 20.63 -21.47
N VAL A 361 5.60 20.72 -21.19
CA VAL A 361 6.64 19.76 -21.62
C VAL A 361 7.21 19.04 -20.39
N LYS A 362 6.87 17.77 -20.22
CA LYS A 362 7.40 16.86 -19.18
C LYS A 362 8.70 16.25 -19.68
N ARG A 363 9.84 16.60 -19.10
CA ARG A 363 11.16 16.04 -19.43
C ARG A 363 11.48 14.91 -18.44
N MET A 364 11.83 13.73 -18.94
CA MET A 364 12.08 12.56 -18.08
C MET A 364 13.49 12.61 -17.48
N ASN A 365 13.59 12.62 -16.14
CA ASN A 365 14.85 12.86 -15.43
C ASN A 365 15.83 11.66 -15.41
N ASP A 366 15.33 10.41 -15.43
CA ASP A 366 16.14 9.19 -15.25
C ASP A 366 16.27 8.42 -16.58
N LYS A 367 17.35 8.72 -17.31
CA LYS A 367 17.50 8.43 -18.75
C LYS A 367 17.91 6.99 -19.06
N ASP A 368 18.69 6.35 -18.20
CA ASP A 368 19.13 4.96 -18.33
C ASP A 368 18.10 3.93 -17.83
N SER A 369 17.04 4.42 -17.18
CA SER A 369 16.06 3.58 -16.52
C SER A 369 15.06 2.97 -17.50
N LEU A 370 15.05 1.64 -17.52
CA LEU A 370 14.05 0.85 -18.25
C LEU A 370 12.62 1.29 -17.90
N GLN A 371 12.40 1.79 -16.67
CA GLN A 371 11.12 2.28 -16.19
C GLN A 371 10.67 3.58 -16.85
N ALA A 372 11.58 4.50 -17.20
CA ALA A 372 11.24 5.75 -17.87
C ALA A 372 10.79 5.50 -19.32
N ALA A 373 11.53 4.67 -20.07
CA ALA A 373 11.12 4.24 -21.40
C ALA A 373 9.81 3.44 -21.36
N GLU A 374 9.66 2.53 -20.38
CA GLU A 374 8.39 1.81 -20.15
C GLU A 374 7.23 2.73 -19.74
N GLN A 375 7.48 3.90 -19.14
CA GLN A 375 6.45 4.87 -18.82
C GLN A 375 6.04 5.66 -20.07
N LEU A 376 7.00 6.18 -20.83
CA LEU A 376 6.74 6.96 -22.05
C LEU A 376 5.97 6.12 -23.09
N ASP A 377 6.40 4.89 -23.36
CA ASP A 377 5.72 3.95 -24.26
C ASP A 377 4.24 3.76 -23.91
N LYS A 378 3.93 3.55 -22.61
CA LYS A 378 2.56 3.42 -22.12
C LYS A 378 1.79 4.74 -22.19
N GLU A 379 2.41 5.85 -21.80
CA GLU A 379 1.76 7.15 -21.69
C GLU A 379 1.42 7.70 -23.09
N VAL A 380 2.29 7.55 -24.10
CA VAL A 380 1.98 7.85 -25.52
C VAL A 380 0.91 6.91 -26.07
N THR A 381 1.10 5.58 -25.92
CA THR A 381 0.19 4.58 -26.52
C THR A 381 -1.22 4.64 -25.94
N LEU A 382 -1.37 5.02 -24.67
CA LEU A 382 -2.68 5.27 -24.06
C LEU A 382 -3.23 6.64 -24.50
N LEU A 383 -2.51 7.75 -24.25
CA LEU A 383 -3.06 9.09 -24.43
C LEU A 383 -3.36 9.45 -25.88
N ALA A 384 -2.60 8.95 -26.86
CA ALA A 384 -2.89 9.21 -28.28
C ALA A 384 -4.27 8.67 -28.72
N GLY A 385 -4.81 7.67 -28.00
CA GLY A 385 -6.15 7.12 -28.23
C GLY A 385 -7.26 7.72 -27.35
N LEU A 386 -6.94 8.67 -26.46
CA LEU A 386 -7.89 9.23 -25.49
C LEU A 386 -8.21 10.68 -25.81
N GLN A 387 -9.49 10.95 -26.08
CA GLN A 387 -9.99 12.29 -26.41
C GLN A 387 -11.29 12.53 -25.65
N HIS A 388 -11.21 13.31 -24.58
CA HIS A 388 -12.34 13.70 -23.75
C HIS A 388 -12.04 15.02 -23.04
N VAL A 389 -13.04 15.89 -22.88
CA VAL A 389 -12.87 17.27 -22.37
C VAL A 389 -12.28 17.33 -20.95
N ASN A 390 -12.46 16.27 -20.15
CA ASN A 390 -11.93 16.16 -18.79
C ASN A 390 -10.69 15.25 -18.64
N LEU A 391 -9.95 14.98 -19.71
CA LEU A 391 -8.61 14.36 -19.65
C LEU A 391 -7.59 15.31 -20.29
N VAL A 392 -6.35 15.35 -19.79
CA VAL A 392 -5.30 16.20 -20.38
C VAL A 392 -4.86 15.61 -21.72
N ARG A 393 -4.98 16.41 -22.79
CA ARG A 393 -4.62 16.02 -24.15
C ARG A 393 -3.10 16.02 -24.34
N LEU A 394 -2.55 14.87 -24.74
CA LEU A 394 -1.21 14.79 -25.33
C LEU A 394 -1.21 15.47 -26.71
N ILE A 395 -0.29 16.39 -26.92
CA ILE A 395 -0.06 17.09 -28.19
C ILE A 395 1.06 16.41 -28.97
N GLY A 396 2.09 15.89 -28.28
CA GLY A 396 3.22 15.23 -28.93
C GLY A 396 4.19 14.55 -27.96
N TYR A 397 5.23 13.96 -28.53
CA TYR A 397 6.38 13.42 -27.80
C TYR A 397 7.67 13.74 -28.57
N CYS A 398 8.80 13.72 -27.86
CA CYS A 398 10.13 13.78 -28.45
C CYS A 398 10.97 12.64 -27.87
N ILE A 399 11.55 11.83 -28.76
CA ILE A 399 12.60 10.86 -28.45
C ILE A 399 13.75 11.17 -29.40
N GLN A 400 14.82 11.77 -28.88
CA GLN A 400 16.02 12.09 -29.64
C GLN A 400 17.24 11.89 -28.73
N GLU A 401 18.18 11.04 -29.15
CA GLU A 401 19.38 10.70 -28.38
C GLU A 401 19.04 10.32 -26.93
N ASN A 402 19.52 11.09 -25.95
CA ASN A 402 19.30 10.93 -24.52
C ASN A 402 18.16 11.82 -23.98
N GLU A 403 17.23 12.27 -24.82
CA GLU A 403 16.13 13.16 -24.45
C GLU A 403 14.76 12.50 -24.71
N MET A 404 13.99 12.35 -23.65
CA MET A 404 12.64 11.80 -23.64
C MET A 404 11.68 12.86 -23.07
N LEU A 405 10.79 13.40 -23.90
CA LEU A 405 9.83 14.42 -23.50
C LEU A 405 8.40 14.07 -23.94
N LEU A 406 7.43 14.41 -23.10
CA LEU A 406 6.00 14.34 -23.39
C LEU A 406 5.43 15.77 -23.40
N VAL A 407 4.64 16.08 -24.42
CA VAL A 407 4.11 17.43 -24.68
C VAL A 407 2.59 17.41 -24.58
N TYR A 408 2.04 18.20 -23.67
CA TYR A 408 0.61 18.28 -23.37
C TYR A 408 0.11 19.71 -23.59
N GLU A 409 -1.21 19.89 -23.58
CA GLU A 409 -1.82 21.21 -23.46
C GLU A 409 -1.45 21.88 -22.12
N TYR A 410 -1.22 23.20 -22.15
CA TYR A 410 -0.92 23.94 -20.94
C TYR A 410 -2.17 24.17 -20.07
N MET A 411 -2.04 23.89 -18.77
CA MET A 411 -3.12 23.95 -17.80
C MET A 411 -2.96 25.18 -16.91
N ALA A 412 -3.45 26.32 -17.40
CA ALA A 412 -3.13 27.65 -16.89
C ALA A 412 -3.47 27.90 -15.41
N ASN A 413 -4.37 27.13 -14.80
CA ASN A 413 -4.69 27.26 -13.37
C ASN A 413 -3.95 26.24 -12.48
N GLY A 414 -3.12 25.34 -13.01
CA GLY A 414 -2.32 24.39 -12.22
C GLY A 414 -3.13 23.20 -11.66
N SER A 415 -2.64 22.57 -10.59
CA SER A 415 -3.28 21.41 -9.96
C SER A 415 -4.34 21.81 -8.93
N LEU A 416 -5.40 21.01 -8.83
CA LEU A 416 -6.49 21.15 -7.86
C LEU A 416 -5.98 21.12 -6.41
N GLU A 417 -4.91 20.37 -6.13
CA GLU A 417 -4.18 20.41 -4.84
C GLU A 417 -3.89 21.85 -4.38
N THR A 418 -3.32 22.69 -5.25
CA THR A 418 -2.96 24.06 -4.89
C THR A 418 -4.19 24.92 -4.59
N HIS A 419 -5.29 24.69 -5.28
CA HIS A 419 -6.56 25.39 -5.05
C HIS A 419 -7.34 24.93 -3.81
N LEU A 420 -6.97 23.78 -3.23
CA LEU A 420 -7.57 23.25 -2.00
C LEU A 420 -6.72 23.50 -0.76
N PHE A 421 -5.39 23.45 -0.87
CA PHE A 421 -4.48 23.34 0.29
C PHE A 421 -3.33 24.35 0.35
N ASP A 422 -3.10 25.17 -0.69
CA ASP A 422 -2.00 26.13 -0.72
C ASP A 422 -2.45 27.51 -0.22
N ALA A 423 -2.36 27.70 1.09
CA ALA A 423 -2.85 28.88 1.81
C ALA A 423 -2.13 30.19 1.47
N ASP A 424 -0.92 30.11 0.90
CA ASP A 424 -0.12 31.29 0.49
C ASP A 424 -0.34 31.64 -1.00
N SER A 425 -1.08 30.79 -1.73
CA SER A 425 -1.25 30.98 -3.17
C SER A 425 -2.15 32.16 -3.49
N SER A 426 -1.70 32.99 -4.43
CA SER A 426 -2.46 34.10 -5.03
C SER A 426 -3.64 33.63 -5.90
N ARG A 427 -3.94 32.33 -5.93
CA ARG A 427 -4.97 31.69 -6.73
C ARG A 427 -6.33 31.78 -6.02
N LYS A 428 -7.40 31.94 -6.80
CA LYS A 428 -8.74 32.18 -6.24
C LYS A 428 -9.27 30.92 -5.55
N VAL A 429 -9.47 30.98 -4.23
CA VAL A 429 -10.18 29.95 -3.46
C VAL A 429 -11.44 29.51 -4.21
N LEU A 430 -11.52 28.23 -4.57
CA LEU A 430 -12.61 27.71 -5.40
C LEU A 430 -13.96 27.95 -4.73
N ASN A 431 -14.83 28.69 -5.42
CA ASN A 431 -16.20 28.90 -4.98
C ASN A 431 -17.03 27.59 -5.16
N TRP A 432 -18.22 27.57 -4.56
CA TRP A 432 -19.12 26.41 -4.61
C TRP A 432 -19.37 25.89 -6.03
N THR A 433 -19.71 26.78 -6.96
CA THR A 433 -20.00 26.42 -8.36
C THR A 433 -18.78 25.84 -9.05
N SER A 434 -17.60 26.43 -8.85
CA SER A 434 -16.33 25.87 -9.35
C SER A 434 -16.08 24.46 -8.81
N ARG A 435 -16.31 24.22 -7.52
CA ARG A 435 -16.17 22.87 -6.91
C ARG A 435 -17.14 21.85 -7.51
N LEU A 436 -18.40 22.21 -7.72
CA LEU A 436 -19.38 21.32 -8.37
C LEU A 436 -19.01 21.02 -9.83
N ASN A 437 -18.57 22.02 -10.59
CA ASN A 437 -18.10 21.83 -11.97
C ASN A 437 -16.85 20.94 -12.03
N ILE A 438 -15.95 21.10 -11.06
CA ILE A 438 -14.76 20.26 -10.90
C ILE A 438 -15.14 18.81 -10.56
N ILE A 439 -16.09 18.60 -9.65
CA ILE A 439 -16.62 17.27 -9.29
C ILE A 439 -17.28 16.58 -10.50
N ASP A 440 -18.20 17.26 -11.20
CA ASP A 440 -18.89 16.72 -12.38
C ASP A 440 -17.91 16.41 -13.52
N GLY A 441 -16.92 17.28 -13.77
CA GLY A 441 -15.88 17.03 -14.76
C GLY A 441 -14.93 15.88 -14.41
N ILE A 442 -14.50 15.75 -13.14
CA ILE A 442 -13.74 14.57 -12.67
C ILE A 442 -14.55 13.29 -12.90
N ILE A 443 -15.85 13.31 -12.55
CA ILE A 443 -16.74 12.16 -12.71
C ILE A 443 -16.90 11.77 -14.19
N LYS A 444 -17.09 12.74 -15.09
CA LYS A 444 -17.12 12.51 -16.54
C LYS A 444 -15.80 11.93 -17.05
N GLY A 445 -14.65 12.43 -16.58
CA GLY A 445 -13.33 11.89 -16.91
C GLY A 445 -13.16 10.42 -16.50
N ILE A 446 -13.56 10.07 -15.27
CA ILE A 446 -13.52 8.70 -14.77
C ILE A 446 -14.53 7.81 -15.51
N GLN A 447 -15.74 8.30 -15.81
CA GLN A 447 -16.74 7.56 -16.60
C GLN A 447 -16.18 7.23 -17.98
N TYR A 448 -15.58 8.21 -18.66
CA TYR A 448 -14.97 7.97 -19.97
C TYR A 448 -13.92 6.87 -19.89
N LEU A 449 -12.98 6.92 -18.93
CA LEU A 449 -11.96 5.88 -18.74
C LEU A 449 -12.52 4.50 -18.39
N HIS A 450 -13.65 4.44 -17.67
CA HIS A 450 -14.21 3.18 -17.15
C HIS A 450 -15.27 2.55 -18.04
N GLU A 451 -16.06 3.33 -18.76
CA GLU A 451 -17.33 2.91 -19.36
C GLU A 451 -17.47 3.33 -20.83
N ASP A 452 -17.03 4.55 -21.20
CA ASP A 452 -17.25 5.08 -22.56
C ASP A 452 -16.07 4.85 -23.54
N SER A 453 -14.83 4.66 -23.05
CA SER A 453 -13.65 4.47 -23.89
C SER A 453 -13.47 3.01 -24.36
N ARG A 454 -12.97 2.84 -25.59
CA ARG A 454 -12.77 1.52 -26.24
C ARG A 454 -11.98 0.51 -25.40
N LEU A 455 -11.00 0.99 -24.63
CA LEU A 455 -10.28 0.19 -23.64
C LEU A 455 -10.74 0.64 -22.26
N LYS A 456 -10.99 -0.30 -21.36
CA LYS A 456 -11.34 0.01 -19.97
C LYS A 456 -10.05 0.32 -19.20
N ILE A 457 -9.89 1.55 -18.74
CA ILE A 457 -8.67 2.06 -18.13
C ILE A 457 -8.87 2.29 -16.64
N PHE A 458 -7.93 1.79 -15.85
CA PHE A 458 -7.81 2.01 -14.41
C PHE A 458 -6.66 2.99 -14.18
N HIS A 459 -6.94 4.13 -13.55
CA HIS A 459 -5.99 5.23 -13.41
C HIS A 459 -4.94 4.95 -12.33
N ARG A 460 -5.36 4.38 -11.19
CA ARG A 460 -4.54 3.93 -10.05
C ARG A 460 -3.82 5.02 -9.24
N ASP A 461 -3.82 6.27 -9.70
CA ASP A 461 -3.30 7.43 -8.96
C ASP A 461 -4.20 8.67 -9.13
N LEU A 462 -5.51 8.52 -8.84
CA LEU A 462 -6.43 9.67 -8.77
C LEU A 462 -6.26 10.38 -7.42
N LYS A 463 -5.96 11.68 -7.48
CA LYS A 463 -5.66 12.57 -6.35
C LYS A 463 -5.71 14.03 -6.82
N PRO A 464 -5.90 15.04 -5.95
CA PRO A 464 -5.98 16.45 -6.37
C PRO A 464 -4.73 16.98 -7.09
N GLU A 465 -3.57 16.39 -6.85
CA GLU A 465 -2.33 16.72 -7.56
C GLU A 465 -2.41 16.34 -9.06
N ASN A 466 -3.17 15.28 -9.39
CA ASN A 466 -3.34 14.74 -10.75
C ASN A 466 -4.64 15.21 -11.43
N ILE A 467 -5.34 16.19 -10.86
CA ILE A 467 -6.42 16.94 -11.52
C ILE A 467 -5.88 18.34 -11.84
N LEU A 468 -5.67 18.65 -13.12
CA LEU A 468 -5.25 19.98 -13.56
C LEU A 468 -6.44 20.83 -14.01
N LEU A 469 -6.35 22.14 -13.86
CA LEU A 469 -7.40 23.10 -14.20
C LEU A 469 -6.97 23.98 -15.38
N ASP A 470 -7.79 24.04 -16.43
CA ASP A 470 -7.51 24.88 -17.60
C ASP A 470 -7.88 26.36 -17.36
N ARG A 471 -7.79 27.20 -18.40
CA ARG A 471 -8.07 28.64 -18.33
C ARG A 471 -9.48 28.95 -17.76
N ASP A 472 -10.45 28.08 -18.00
CA ASP A 472 -11.86 28.23 -17.59
C ASP A 472 -12.20 27.45 -16.30
N LEU A 473 -11.18 26.92 -15.60
CA LEU A 473 -11.29 26.01 -14.45
C LEU A 473 -11.95 24.66 -14.76
N THR A 474 -11.94 24.22 -16.03
CA THR A 474 -12.38 22.86 -16.38
C THR A 474 -11.35 21.85 -15.83
N PRO A 475 -11.78 20.81 -15.09
CA PRO A 475 -10.86 19.79 -14.58
C PRO A 475 -10.43 18.84 -15.70
N LYS A 476 -9.16 18.46 -15.70
CA LYS A 476 -8.60 17.43 -16.57
C LYS A 476 -7.70 16.48 -15.79
N ILE A 477 -7.96 15.17 -15.90
CA ILE A 477 -7.17 14.11 -15.26
C ILE A 477 -5.81 13.97 -16.00
N THR A 478 -4.72 13.79 -15.26
CA THR A 478 -3.35 13.68 -15.80
C THR A 478 -2.50 12.59 -15.11
N ASP A 479 -1.28 12.39 -15.62
CA ASP A 479 -0.24 11.45 -15.18
C ASP A 479 -0.61 9.96 -15.31
N PHE A 480 -0.92 9.56 -16.55
CA PHE A 480 -1.29 8.19 -16.91
C PHE A 480 -0.13 7.19 -16.86
N GLY A 481 1.08 7.61 -16.44
CA GLY A 481 2.30 6.79 -16.44
C GLY A 481 2.20 5.46 -15.67
N ILE A 482 1.30 5.37 -14.68
CA ILE A 482 1.01 4.12 -13.96
C ILE A 482 -0.34 3.46 -14.28
N SER A 483 -1.09 4.01 -15.24
CA SER A 483 -2.42 3.48 -15.62
C SER A 483 -2.36 2.04 -16.18
N LYS A 484 -3.52 1.37 -16.20
CA LYS A 484 -3.70 0.05 -16.78
C LYS A 484 -4.94 -0.03 -17.65
N SER A 485 -4.78 -0.30 -18.94
CA SER A 485 -5.87 -0.70 -19.82
C SER A 485 -6.15 -2.21 -19.73
N SER A 486 -7.42 -2.58 -19.84
CA SER A 486 -7.88 -3.90 -20.23
C SER A 486 -8.71 -3.81 -21.49
N ASP A 487 -8.61 -4.83 -22.34
CA ASP A 487 -9.66 -5.13 -23.32
C ASP A 487 -10.95 -5.46 -22.54
N VAL A 488 -12.09 -4.92 -22.99
CA VAL A 488 -13.42 -5.17 -22.41
C VAL A 488 -13.76 -6.68 -22.41
N ASN A 489 -13.16 -7.45 -23.33
CA ASN A 489 -13.38 -8.89 -23.48
C ASN A 489 -12.41 -9.76 -22.63
N GLN A 490 -11.43 -9.18 -21.93
CA GLN A 490 -10.46 -9.95 -21.14
C GLN A 490 -10.80 -9.99 -19.65
N THR A 491 -11.21 -11.17 -19.18
CA THR A 491 -11.55 -11.45 -17.76
C THR A 491 -10.35 -11.94 -16.92
N ARG A 492 -9.11 -11.85 -17.43
CA ARG A 492 -7.91 -12.41 -16.78
C ARG A 492 -7.19 -11.44 -15.85
N GLY A 493 -7.78 -11.23 -14.67
CA GLY A 493 -7.05 -11.00 -13.42
C GLY A 493 -6.28 -9.69 -13.30
N ASN A 494 -6.96 -8.63 -12.88
CA ASN A 494 -6.36 -7.33 -12.53
C ASN A 494 -5.55 -7.38 -11.22
N ILE A 495 -4.46 -8.15 -11.19
CA ILE A 495 -3.59 -8.30 -10.02
C ILE A 495 -2.16 -7.95 -10.40
N THR A 496 -1.54 -7.03 -9.66
CA THR A 496 -0.15 -6.60 -9.85
C THR A 496 0.71 -6.94 -8.63
N THR A 497 1.95 -7.39 -8.84
CA THR A 497 2.96 -7.47 -7.77
C THR A 497 3.74 -6.16 -7.60
N ASN A 498 3.50 -5.17 -8.45
CA ASN A 498 4.05 -3.83 -8.36
C ASN A 498 2.93 -2.86 -7.97
N ILE A 499 2.85 -2.56 -6.67
CA ILE A 499 1.86 -1.66 -6.07
C ILE A 499 2.47 -0.27 -6.04
N ILE A 500 1.83 0.66 -6.75
CA ILE A 500 2.34 2.01 -7.05
C ILE A 500 1.16 2.99 -7.11
N GLY A 501 1.35 4.20 -6.61
CA GLY A 501 0.29 5.20 -6.41
C GLY A 501 0.41 5.84 -5.02
N THR A 502 -0.44 6.82 -4.74
CA THR A 502 -0.27 7.71 -3.59
C THR A 502 -1.00 7.21 -2.34
N GLY A 503 -0.29 7.14 -1.22
CA GLY A 503 -0.85 6.78 0.09
C GLY A 503 -2.01 7.71 0.49
N GLY A 504 -3.02 7.16 1.16
CA GLY A 504 -4.28 7.86 1.47
C GLY A 504 -5.34 7.72 0.38
N TYR A 505 -4.96 7.77 -0.90
CA TYR A 505 -5.90 7.64 -2.03
C TYR A 505 -6.02 6.22 -2.58
N MET A 506 -5.01 5.37 -2.40
CA MET A 506 -5.07 3.96 -2.82
C MET A 506 -6.14 3.18 -2.05
N ALA A 507 -7.02 2.48 -2.78
CA ALA A 507 -8.06 1.64 -2.20
C ALA A 507 -7.50 0.50 -1.32
N PRO A 508 -8.22 0.09 -0.24
CA PRO A 508 -7.81 -1.00 0.63
C PRO A 508 -7.46 -2.29 -0.09
N GLU A 509 -8.21 -2.72 -1.11
CA GLU A 509 -7.89 -3.95 -1.86
C GLU A 509 -6.69 -3.81 -2.81
N TYR A 510 -6.37 -2.57 -3.20
CA TYR A 510 -5.29 -2.26 -4.13
C TYR A 510 -3.95 -2.09 -3.42
N HIS A 511 -3.89 -1.21 -2.41
CA HIS A 511 -2.75 -1.10 -1.48
C HIS A 511 -2.55 -2.43 -0.74
N PHE A 512 -3.67 -3.00 -0.29
CA PHE A 512 -3.98 -4.39 -0.02
C PHE A 512 -3.11 -5.44 -0.72
N TYR A 513 -3.63 -5.83 -1.89
CA TYR A 513 -3.38 -7.12 -2.52
C TYR A 513 -2.88 -6.96 -3.96
N GLY A 514 -2.63 -5.72 -4.39
CA GLY A 514 -2.39 -5.37 -5.79
C GLY A 514 -3.60 -5.60 -6.70
N GLN A 515 -4.81 -5.74 -6.15
CA GLN A 515 -6.04 -5.89 -6.92
C GLN A 515 -6.53 -4.50 -7.35
N PHE A 516 -6.58 -4.23 -8.66
CA PHE A 516 -7.05 -2.93 -9.19
C PHE A 516 -8.31 -3.10 -10.03
N THR A 517 -9.33 -2.30 -9.77
CA THR A 517 -10.59 -2.31 -10.54
C THR A 517 -11.12 -0.89 -10.70
N SER A 518 -12.21 -0.72 -11.43
CA SER A 518 -12.97 0.55 -11.40
C SER A 518 -13.29 0.96 -9.97
N LYS A 519 -13.67 0.01 -9.10
CA LYS A 519 -13.99 0.29 -7.69
C LYS A 519 -12.79 0.79 -6.87
N SER A 520 -11.56 0.54 -7.33
CA SER A 520 -10.34 1.06 -6.70
C SER A 520 -10.15 2.55 -7.02
N ASP A 521 -10.39 2.95 -8.28
CA ASP A 521 -10.44 4.37 -8.67
C ASP A 521 -11.65 5.09 -8.04
N ILE A 522 -12.78 4.41 -7.81
CA ILE A 522 -13.93 4.97 -7.05
C ILE A 522 -13.56 5.30 -5.60
N TYR A 523 -12.74 4.49 -4.93
CA TYR A 523 -12.26 4.83 -3.58
C TYR A 523 -11.44 6.12 -3.60
N SER A 524 -10.52 6.25 -4.56
CA SER A 524 -9.72 7.46 -4.75
C SER A 524 -10.60 8.68 -5.06
N LEU A 525 -11.65 8.53 -5.87
CA LEU A 525 -12.69 9.55 -6.07
C LEU A 525 -13.40 9.91 -4.76
N GLY A 526 -13.77 8.93 -3.92
CA GLY A 526 -14.40 9.18 -2.63
C GLY A 526 -13.54 10.04 -1.70
N VAL A 527 -12.24 9.77 -1.62
CA VAL A 527 -11.28 10.60 -0.87
C VAL A 527 -11.19 12.01 -1.47
N MET A 528 -11.04 12.14 -2.80
CA MET A 528 -11.04 13.45 -3.45
C MET A 528 -12.34 14.24 -3.21
N LEU A 529 -13.51 13.60 -3.20
CA LEU A 529 -14.77 14.28 -2.91
C LEU A 529 -14.79 14.85 -1.49
N LEU A 530 -14.33 14.10 -0.49
CA LEU A 530 -14.20 14.61 0.88
C LEU A 530 -13.25 15.82 0.94
N GLU A 531 -12.09 15.75 0.30
CA GLU A 531 -11.11 16.85 0.27
C GLU A 531 -11.64 18.10 -0.46
N ILE A 532 -12.25 17.94 -1.64
CA ILE A 532 -12.83 19.05 -2.44
C ILE A 532 -13.96 19.77 -1.68
N LEU A 533 -14.71 19.04 -0.85
CA LEU A 533 -15.84 19.59 -0.10
C LEU A 533 -15.46 20.18 1.25
N THR A 534 -14.43 19.62 1.93
CA THR A 534 -14.06 20.03 3.30
C THR A 534 -12.90 21.03 3.37
N CYS A 535 -12.11 21.19 2.29
CA CYS A 535 -10.81 21.89 2.31
C CYS A 535 -9.72 21.19 3.16
N ILE A 536 -10.05 20.09 3.88
CA ILE A 536 -9.12 19.41 4.81
C ILE A 536 -8.27 18.41 4.02
N ARG A 537 -6.93 18.51 4.12
CA ARG A 537 -6.04 17.54 3.45
C ARG A 537 -5.97 16.23 4.21
N TRP A 538 -6.53 15.20 3.61
CA TRP A 538 -6.75 13.89 4.20
C TRP A 538 -5.55 12.97 4.09
N SER A 539 -4.80 13.10 3.00
CA SER A 539 -3.55 12.37 2.72
C SER A 539 -2.40 12.65 3.72
N ARG A 540 -2.58 13.52 4.73
CA ARG A 540 -1.55 13.92 5.71
C ARG A 540 -1.93 13.82 7.19
N CYS A 541 -3.07 13.21 7.55
CA CYS A 541 -3.54 13.12 8.94
C CYS A 541 -2.67 12.27 9.90
N ASN A 542 -1.54 11.71 9.44
CA ASN A 542 -0.66 10.85 10.24
C ASN A 542 0.22 11.58 11.28
N ASN A 543 0.24 12.92 11.27
CA ASN A 543 1.20 13.73 12.04
C ASN A 543 0.60 14.51 13.22
N THR A 544 -0.66 14.29 13.60
CA THR A 544 -1.29 14.92 14.78
C THR A 544 -1.42 13.93 15.95
N PRO A 545 -1.32 14.37 17.23
CA PRO A 545 -1.45 13.47 18.39
C PRO A 545 -2.82 12.80 18.54
N GLN A 546 -3.88 13.35 17.95
CA GLN A 546 -5.15 12.63 17.75
C GLN A 546 -4.99 11.59 16.63
N ASN A 547 -4.41 10.44 16.99
CA ASN A 547 -4.11 9.34 16.06
C ASN A 547 -5.38 8.53 15.69
N SER A 548 -6.33 9.20 15.04
CA SER A 548 -7.56 8.60 14.53
C SER A 548 -7.46 8.44 13.01
N ASN A 549 -7.41 7.18 12.54
CA ASN A 549 -7.58 6.81 11.12
C ASN A 549 -8.71 7.59 10.44
N LEU A 550 -8.69 7.68 9.10
CA LEU A 550 -9.80 8.19 8.27
C LEU A 550 -11.16 7.80 8.84
N ARG A 551 -11.40 6.50 8.96
CA ARG A 551 -12.67 5.93 9.42
C ARG A 551 -12.99 6.26 10.88
N SER A 552 -11.99 6.57 11.71
CA SER A 552 -12.11 6.86 13.14
C SER A 552 -12.47 8.33 13.43
N TYR A 553 -11.80 9.30 12.78
CA TYR A 553 -12.21 10.72 12.83
C TYR A 553 -13.67 10.87 12.37
N MET A 554 -14.01 10.13 11.30
CA MET A 554 -15.38 10.05 10.81
C MET A 554 -16.28 9.27 11.78
N SER A 555 -15.91 8.10 12.32
CA SER A 555 -16.85 7.29 13.12
C SER A 555 -17.18 7.88 14.49
N SER A 556 -16.22 8.51 15.19
CA SER A 556 -16.49 9.14 16.50
C SER A 556 -17.08 10.54 16.35
N GLY A 557 -16.76 11.25 15.26
CA GLY A 557 -17.30 12.59 14.99
C GLY A 557 -18.63 12.60 14.24
N TRP A 558 -18.94 11.59 13.40
CA TRP A 558 -20.04 11.67 12.44
C TRP A 558 -21.26 10.80 12.74
N LYS A 559 -21.17 9.82 13.65
CA LYS A 559 -22.36 9.06 14.08
C LYS A 559 -23.31 9.96 14.88
N ASP A 560 -22.78 10.69 15.85
CA ASP A 560 -23.61 11.30 16.91
C ASP A 560 -23.73 12.83 16.83
N ALA A 561 -22.87 13.52 16.05
CA ALA A 561 -22.96 14.97 15.85
C ALA A 561 -24.02 15.36 14.80
N THR A 562 -24.62 16.54 14.91
CA THR A 562 -25.57 17.04 13.89
C THR A 562 -24.86 17.41 12.60
N LEU A 563 -25.62 17.61 11.51
CA LEU A 563 -25.07 18.11 10.25
C LEU A 563 -24.40 19.48 10.44
N SER A 564 -24.99 20.39 11.21
CA SER A 564 -24.39 21.70 11.48
C SER A 564 -23.06 21.59 12.22
N ASP A 565 -22.92 20.65 13.18
CA ASP A 565 -21.65 20.42 13.88
C ASP A 565 -20.53 19.85 12.97
N LYS A 566 -20.93 19.11 11.92
CA LYS A 566 -20.02 18.59 10.88
C LYS A 566 -19.59 19.69 9.92
N LEU A 567 -20.53 20.56 9.54
CA LEU A 567 -20.27 21.69 8.64
C LEU A 567 -19.50 22.84 9.32
N ALA A 568 -19.70 23.07 10.62
CA ALA A 568 -18.97 24.07 11.40
C ALA A 568 -17.46 23.76 11.57
N LYS A 569 -17.01 22.57 11.18
CA LYS A 569 -15.59 22.16 11.16
C LYS A 569 -14.96 22.22 9.76
N ILE A 570 -15.72 22.59 8.73
CA ILE A 570 -15.23 22.80 7.38
C ILE A 570 -14.68 24.23 7.29
N GLU A 571 -13.39 24.38 7.00
CA GLU A 571 -12.74 25.70 6.87
C GLU A 571 -13.13 26.46 5.59
N CYS A 572 -13.83 25.79 4.67
CA CYS A 572 -14.44 26.45 3.52
C CYS A 572 -15.56 27.42 3.97
N LYS A 573 -15.76 28.51 3.21
CA LYS A 573 -16.75 29.57 3.51
C LYS A 573 -18.16 29.03 3.81
N PRO A 574 -18.93 29.69 4.71
CA PRO A 574 -20.26 29.22 5.12
C PRO A 574 -21.19 29.01 3.93
N TYR A 575 -21.79 27.82 3.89
CA TYR A 575 -22.72 27.40 2.84
C TYR A 575 -24.12 27.94 3.09
N THR A 576 -24.87 28.22 2.02
CA THR A 576 -26.32 28.44 2.13
C THR A 576 -27.03 27.11 2.31
N SER A 577 -28.21 27.07 2.94
CA SER A 577 -28.88 25.78 3.21
C SER A 577 -29.33 24.97 1.98
N ALA A 578 -29.34 25.59 0.80
CA ALA A 578 -29.45 24.86 -0.48
C ALA A 578 -28.13 24.14 -0.83
N GLN A 579 -26.99 24.77 -0.59
CA GLN A 579 -25.66 24.18 -0.75
C GLN A 579 -25.39 23.12 0.33
N GLU A 580 -25.72 23.37 1.60
CA GLU A 580 -25.60 22.38 2.71
C GLU A 580 -26.29 21.05 2.36
N LYS A 581 -27.46 21.12 1.70
CA LYS A 581 -28.23 19.97 1.26
C LYS A 581 -27.54 19.17 0.15
N ILE A 582 -27.04 19.85 -0.88
CA ILE A 582 -26.28 19.22 -1.97
C ILE A 582 -24.98 18.63 -1.41
N LEU A 583 -24.28 19.38 -0.55
CA LEU A 583 -23.08 18.97 0.17
C LEU A 583 -23.31 17.70 1.00
N THR A 584 -24.40 17.62 1.76
CA THR A 584 -24.79 16.42 2.53
C THR A 584 -24.89 15.19 1.63
N ASN A 585 -25.53 15.35 0.46
CA ASN A 585 -25.66 14.27 -0.50
C ASN A 585 -24.29 13.88 -1.09
N ILE A 586 -23.45 14.83 -1.53
CA ILE A 586 -22.14 14.50 -2.10
C ILE A 586 -21.23 13.85 -1.02
N LEU A 587 -21.31 14.28 0.24
CA LEU A 587 -20.62 13.62 1.36
C LEU A 587 -21.14 12.20 1.59
N HIS A 588 -22.45 11.94 1.49
CA HIS A 588 -23.01 10.60 1.63
C HIS A 588 -22.53 9.63 0.54
N ILE A 589 -22.55 10.05 -0.74
CA ILE A 589 -22.03 9.21 -1.83
C ILE A 589 -20.50 9.08 -1.77
N ALA A 590 -19.77 10.09 -1.28
CA ALA A 590 -18.33 10.00 -1.02
C ALA A 590 -18.01 8.96 0.06
N MET A 591 -18.81 8.88 1.14
CA MET A 591 -18.69 7.83 2.16
C MET A 591 -18.92 6.43 1.57
N LEU A 592 -19.93 6.26 0.71
CA LEU A 592 -20.14 5.00 -0.02
C LEU A 592 -18.99 4.67 -0.99
N CYS A 593 -18.35 5.68 -1.59
CA CYS A 593 -17.19 5.50 -2.46
C CYS A 593 -15.96 4.97 -1.71
N ILE A 594 -15.77 5.34 -0.44
CA ILE A 594 -14.61 4.89 0.37
C ILE A 594 -14.86 3.59 1.15
N GLU A 595 -15.92 2.84 0.86
CA GLU A 595 -16.21 1.62 1.62
C GLU A 595 -15.12 0.55 1.50
N ASN A 596 -14.97 -0.26 2.54
CA ASN A 596 -13.91 -1.28 2.61
C ASN A 596 -14.18 -2.46 1.67
N ASP A 597 -15.45 -2.78 1.38
CA ASP A 597 -15.81 -3.70 0.30
C ASP A 597 -15.79 -2.96 -1.05
N PRO A 598 -14.95 -3.35 -2.04
CA PRO A 598 -15.07 -2.80 -3.39
C PRO A 598 -16.45 -3.02 -4.02
N ASP A 599 -17.23 -4.02 -3.62
CA ASP A 599 -18.57 -4.25 -4.19
C ASP A 599 -19.66 -3.36 -3.57
N LEU A 600 -19.54 -2.93 -2.31
CA LEU A 600 -20.45 -1.96 -1.69
C LEU A 600 -20.29 -0.54 -2.27
N ARG A 601 -19.11 -0.23 -2.82
CA ARG A 601 -18.89 1.05 -3.53
C ARG A 601 -19.81 1.18 -4.75
N PRO A 602 -20.35 2.37 -5.05
CA PRO A 602 -21.11 2.61 -6.28
C PRO A 602 -20.26 2.42 -7.55
N LYS A 603 -20.90 2.32 -8.71
CA LYS A 603 -20.24 2.56 -10.01
C LYS A 603 -20.16 4.06 -10.27
N ILE A 604 -19.32 4.45 -11.23
CA ILE A 604 -19.21 5.86 -11.64
C ILE A 604 -20.52 6.40 -12.24
N SER A 605 -21.30 5.56 -12.94
CA SER A 605 -22.68 5.85 -13.35
C SER A 605 -23.57 6.28 -12.19
N ASP A 606 -23.48 5.56 -11.06
CA ASP A 606 -24.37 5.71 -9.92
C ASP A 606 -23.99 6.97 -9.13
N VAL A 607 -22.68 7.23 -8.97
CA VAL A 607 -22.14 8.48 -8.39
C VAL A 607 -22.59 9.69 -9.21
N ARG A 608 -22.43 9.62 -10.54
CA ARG A 608 -22.84 10.68 -11.49
C ARG A 608 -24.33 11.00 -11.36
N ASP A 609 -25.18 9.98 -11.39
CA ASP A 609 -26.62 10.18 -11.42
C ASP A 609 -27.16 10.62 -10.06
N PHE A 610 -26.58 10.13 -8.96
CA PHE A 610 -26.88 10.60 -7.60
C PHE A 610 -26.51 12.09 -7.40
N ILE A 611 -25.34 12.51 -7.89
CA ILE A 611 -24.87 13.91 -7.77
C ILE A 611 -25.67 14.83 -8.70
N LYS A 612 -25.97 14.41 -9.94
CA LYS A 612 -26.88 15.14 -10.84
C LYS A 612 -28.27 15.30 -10.22
N PHE A 613 -28.87 14.22 -9.73
CA PHE A 613 -30.17 14.28 -9.05
C PHE A 613 -30.14 15.23 -7.85
N SER A 614 -29.07 15.20 -7.06
CA SER A 614 -28.88 16.09 -5.90
C SER A 614 -28.76 17.57 -6.29
N ASN A 615 -28.04 17.87 -7.38
CA ASN A 615 -27.86 19.24 -7.88
C ASN A 615 -29.13 19.78 -8.58
N SER A 616 -29.88 18.92 -9.28
CA SER A 616 -31.14 19.28 -9.94
C SER A 616 -32.34 19.36 -8.99
N SER A 617 -32.27 18.75 -7.80
CA SER A 617 -33.43 18.55 -6.93
C SER A 617 -33.24 19.16 -5.55
N GLY A 618 -34.11 20.10 -5.18
CA GLY A 618 -34.32 20.52 -3.78
C GLY A 618 -34.95 19.42 -2.89
N PHE A 619 -34.65 18.14 -3.13
CA PHE A 619 -35.39 16.96 -2.70
C PHE A 619 -35.52 16.86 -1.17
N LYS A 620 -36.68 17.24 -0.62
CA LYS A 620 -37.01 16.92 0.77
C LYS A 620 -37.20 15.40 0.85
N ILE A 621 -36.38 14.69 1.64
CA ILE A 621 -36.85 13.45 2.28
C ILE A 621 -37.67 13.85 3.51
N SER A 622 -38.79 14.55 3.27
CA SER A 622 -39.99 14.31 4.04
C SER A 622 -40.64 13.10 3.35
N HIS A 623 -40.46 11.91 3.94
CA HIS A 623 -40.93 10.66 3.35
C HIS A 623 -42.41 10.81 2.97
N MET A 624 -42.71 10.68 1.67
CA MET A 624 -44.01 11.07 1.05
C MET A 624 -44.36 12.57 1.14
N SER A 625 -43.75 13.36 0.24
CA SER A 625 -44.39 14.50 -0.45
C SER A 625 -44.51 15.83 0.37
N PRO A 626 -45.35 16.84 0.00
CA PRO A 626 -44.87 18.20 -0.37
C PRO A 626 -45.34 19.30 0.62
N THR A 627 -45.01 20.61 0.56
CA THR A 627 -44.93 21.59 -0.55
C THR A 627 -43.96 22.79 -0.24
N GLN A 628 -43.86 23.79 -1.16
CA GLN A 628 -43.82 25.29 -1.04
C GLN A 628 -42.96 26.02 0.07
N ASP A 629 -42.47 27.27 -0.07
CA ASP A 629 -42.29 28.21 -1.22
C ASP A 629 -41.24 29.35 -0.91
N LEU A 630 -40.92 30.20 -1.92
CA LEU A 630 -40.27 31.55 -1.86
C LEU A 630 -38.73 31.69 -1.63
N GLN A 631 -38.21 32.93 -1.81
CA GLN A 631 -36.89 33.25 -2.45
C GLN A 631 -36.10 34.46 -1.81
N PRO A 632 -35.01 35.09 -2.38
CA PRO A 632 -33.82 35.55 -1.61
C PRO A 632 -33.47 37.06 -1.77
N ILE A 633 -32.26 37.50 -1.30
CA ILE A 633 -31.45 38.71 -1.64
C ILE A 633 -30.28 38.80 -0.61
N SER A 634 -29.03 39.27 -0.85
CA SER A 634 -28.19 39.49 -2.05
C SER A 634 -26.68 39.64 -1.66
N GLU A 635 -25.80 39.67 -2.67
CA GLU A 635 -24.44 40.28 -2.81
C GLU A 635 -23.93 41.28 -1.72
N SER A 636 -22.62 41.48 -1.45
CA SER A 636 -21.32 41.03 -2.03
C SER A 636 -20.19 41.08 -0.94
N SER A 637 -18.85 41.33 -1.06
CA SER A 637 -17.90 41.82 -2.10
C SER A 637 -16.39 41.54 -1.78
N SER A 638 -15.52 41.77 -2.79
CA SER A 638 -14.09 42.21 -2.83
C SER A 638 -12.92 41.69 -1.93
N LEU A 639 -11.82 41.36 -2.64
CA LEU A 639 -10.37 41.21 -2.31
C LEU A 639 -9.66 42.61 -2.13
N PRO A 640 -8.31 42.82 -2.04
CA PRO A 640 -7.07 41.98 -2.22
C PRO A 640 -6.09 41.98 -0.99
N MET A 641 -5.07 41.10 -0.81
CA MET A 641 -3.91 40.51 -1.57
C MET A 641 -2.55 41.26 -1.47
N GLY A 642 -1.48 40.48 -1.22
CA GLY A 642 -0.05 40.84 -1.44
C GLY A 642 0.83 40.72 -0.18
N LYS A 643 2.09 40.26 -0.21
CA LYS A 643 2.90 39.63 -1.29
C LYS A 643 4.16 38.95 -0.67
N ILE A 644 4.75 37.96 -1.33
CA ILE A 644 6.04 37.31 -0.98
C ILE A 644 6.89 37.15 -2.26
N ASP A 645 8.23 37.10 -2.15
CA ASP A 645 9.21 36.98 -3.25
C ASP A 645 9.91 35.59 -3.30
N ASP A 646 10.61 35.33 -4.42
CA ASP A 646 11.03 34.01 -4.91
C ASP A 646 12.31 33.37 -4.31
N ASP A 647 12.45 32.03 -4.49
CA ASP A 647 13.73 31.40 -4.85
C ASP A 647 13.53 30.12 -5.73
N ASN A 648 14.54 29.70 -6.49
CA ASN A 648 14.37 28.95 -7.74
C ASN A 648 14.42 27.40 -7.61
N PRO A 649 13.30 26.66 -7.76
CA PRO A 649 13.17 25.26 -7.32
C PRO A 649 13.59 24.20 -8.35
N TRP A 650 14.10 24.62 -9.50
CA TRP A 650 14.51 23.70 -10.56
C TRP A 650 15.86 23.02 -10.27
N ARG A 651 15.85 21.86 -9.61
CA ARG A 651 16.92 20.83 -9.61
C ARG A 651 16.35 19.48 -9.16
#